data_AF-A0A1D9CYM8-F1
#
_entry.id   AF-A0A1D9CYM8-F1
#
_cell.length_a   1.000
_cell.length_b   1.000
_cell.length_c   1.000
_cell.angle_alpha   90.00
_cell.angle_beta   90.00
_cell.angle_gamma   90.00
#
_symmetry.space_group_name_H-M   'P 1'
#
loop_
_entity.id
_entity.type
_entity.pdbx_description
1 polymer ?
#
loop_
_entity_poly.entity_id
_entity_poly.type
_entity_poly.pdbx_seq_one_letter_code
_entity_poly.pdbx_strand_id
1 'polypeptide(L)'
;MPHLDFTQPPFDVLSLAERQSIRKNTKIRYLARDEILPAADLQYLYVVIKGQIEQSLGGEFVASYLGSNHSDEPNNNDWFDSRRLPESLIKNGVPESKNTPIQPYQFRASEETLLLQVDGATVDKISAQNHLVRQMLSDKLPERLKALRQRRSNKALNPAGYTHQQEVQQIMLQPVIDVHLLPVHIVDANNSLYEAARIMTEAGLKHVLVRPLNYVENIRDTEQPKLLLGILTDTDICRAVSDRQDPAITLCQRYTNFNLRTIKATDEIGDALLTMTRYRIHRLPVIDSSGDVVGVLGQNDMLAHIGHHSQLISIQIEQATDLSSLDTAVELIGRYIRAQHQNGVKIGNISRMVQTLNAQVFTKLWQLIIPDEVISNTCLIVMGSEGRGEQIMRTDQDNALIIRDGYTHPDLAQFADTFNTRLAMLGYPLCDGNIMMTNPMWRQPLKQFTAQIGSWFKNTDPMHGIYLSAIMDGEYVCGDETLLTQVRQHLRMAHRQADPMFVRQFARAALQFGDVNQWWQKFVPLIGGKSISADIDLKKAGIFPLVHGIRTLALENDVLDVPSSKDRLKALVQSHALTQERADTLLEALEFFMAQRLSVALSTDDKQARQVDPTTLTALERDLLKECLAVVKSFKNQLRQHYQLEIA
;
A
#
# COMPACT_ATOMS: atom_id res chain seq x y z
N MET A 1 11.83 -34.33 17.13
CA MET A 1 12.22 -33.19 17.99
C MET A 1 11.57 -31.95 17.42
N PRO A 2 11.15 -30.95 18.21
CA PRO A 2 10.76 -29.67 17.64
C PRO A 2 11.99 -29.11 16.89
N HIS A 3 11.91 -29.12 15.57
CA HIS A 3 12.96 -28.61 14.71
C HIS A 3 12.67 -27.14 14.44
N LEU A 4 13.71 -26.31 14.52
CA LEU A 4 13.62 -24.92 14.06
C LEU A 4 13.13 -24.94 12.60
N ASP A 5 12.07 -24.20 12.31
CA ASP A 5 11.53 -24.11 10.97
C ASP A 5 12.40 -23.15 10.14
N PHE A 6 12.99 -23.68 9.06
CA PHE A 6 13.82 -22.93 8.11
C PHE A 6 13.03 -22.50 6.88
N THR A 7 11.70 -22.46 6.96
CA THR A 7 10.81 -21.87 5.95
C THR A 7 10.31 -20.50 6.36
N GLN A 8 10.57 -20.09 7.61
CA GLN A 8 10.10 -18.84 8.19
C GLN A 8 11.25 -17.84 8.45
N PRO A 9 11.01 -16.53 8.30
CA PRO A 9 11.98 -15.51 8.69
C PRO A 9 12.35 -15.59 10.18
N PRO A 10 13.60 -15.31 10.56
CA PRO A 10 14.72 -14.91 9.69
C PRO A 10 15.50 -16.10 9.08
N PHE A 11 15.07 -17.34 9.31
CA PHE A 11 15.86 -18.56 9.03
C PHE A 11 15.70 -19.12 7.62
N ASP A 12 14.70 -18.65 6.87
CA ASP A 12 14.38 -19.11 5.52
C ASP A 12 15.44 -18.77 4.47
N VAL A 13 16.19 -17.68 4.69
CA VAL A 13 17.28 -17.22 3.83
C VAL A 13 18.62 -17.87 4.14
N LEU A 14 18.67 -18.85 5.05
CA LEU A 14 19.88 -19.54 5.43
C LEU A 14 20.28 -20.62 4.42
N SER A 15 21.56 -20.68 4.09
CA SER A 15 22.19 -21.78 3.37
C SER A 15 22.21 -23.07 4.20
N LEU A 16 22.38 -24.22 3.55
CA LEU A 16 22.43 -25.52 4.24
C LEU A 16 23.49 -25.57 5.36
N ALA A 17 24.66 -24.97 5.13
CA ALA A 17 25.73 -24.92 6.14
C ALA A 17 25.34 -24.07 7.36
N GLU A 18 24.70 -22.92 7.13
CA GLU A 18 24.20 -22.07 8.21
C GLU A 18 23.07 -22.75 8.98
N ARG A 19 22.15 -23.44 8.30
CA ARG A 19 21.08 -24.22 8.93
C ARG A 19 21.64 -25.32 9.83
N GLN A 20 22.68 -26.02 9.40
CA GLN A 20 23.38 -27.01 10.22
C GLN A 20 24.06 -26.38 11.44
N SER A 21 24.70 -25.23 11.26
CA SER A 21 25.33 -24.49 12.35
C SER A 21 24.30 -24.05 13.40
N ILE A 22 23.17 -23.49 12.99
CA ILE A 22 22.08 -23.13 13.92
C ILE A 22 21.57 -24.36 14.64
N ARG A 23 21.25 -25.45 13.93
CA ARG A 23 20.76 -26.69 14.56
C ARG A 23 21.69 -27.20 15.64
N LYS A 24 23.00 -27.16 15.41
CA LYS A 24 24.02 -27.61 16.38
C LYS A 24 24.05 -26.74 17.63
N ASN A 25 23.76 -25.45 17.49
CA ASN A 25 23.82 -24.46 18.56
C ASN A 25 22.42 -24.00 19.04
N THR A 26 21.40 -24.83 18.81
CA THR A 26 20.04 -24.61 19.30
C THR A 26 19.71 -25.63 20.38
N LYS A 27 19.14 -25.18 21.50
CA LYS A 27 18.66 -26.03 22.59
C LYS A 27 17.20 -25.75 22.90
N ILE A 28 16.54 -26.69 23.55
CA ILE A 28 15.18 -26.48 24.05
C ILE A 28 15.28 -25.86 25.45
N ARG A 29 14.55 -24.77 25.69
CA ARG A 29 14.38 -24.15 27.01
C ARG A 29 12.90 -24.20 27.38
N TYR A 30 12.59 -24.83 28.50
CA TYR A 30 11.27 -24.80 29.11
C TYR A 30 11.23 -23.70 30.17
N LEU A 31 10.10 -22.99 30.23
CA LEU A 31 9.75 -22.05 31.28
C LEU A 31 8.40 -22.42 31.87
N ALA A 32 8.34 -22.53 33.20
CA ALA A 32 7.08 -22.65 33.91
C ALA A 32 6.29 -21.33 33.82
N ARG A 33 4.98 -21.40 34.07
CA ARG A 33 4.15 -20.20 34.19
C ARG A 33 4.74 -19.24 35.22
N ASP A 34 4.79 -17.96 34.86
CA ASP A 34 5.36 -16.83 35.60
C ASP A 34 6.90 -16.87 35.78
N GLU A 35 7.60 -17.85 35.20
CA GLU A 35 9.07 -17.90 35.22
C GLU A 35 9.66 -16.79 34.33
N ILE A 36 10.66 -16.08 34.85
CA ILE A 36 11.38 -15.00 34.15
C ILE A 36 12.71 -15.53 33.64
N LEU A 37 13.08 -15.18 32.41
CA LEU A 37 14.41 -15.48 31.88
C LEU A 37 15.49 -14.81 32.76
N PRO A 38 16.42 -15.57 33.35
CA PRO A 38 17.48 -15.01 34.18
C PRO A 38 18.47 -14.20 33.33
N ALA A 39 19.25 -13.32 33.94
CA ALA A 39 20.22 -12.48 33.23
C ALA A 39 21.22 -13.28 32.37
N ALA A 40 21.61 -14.49 32.80
CA ALA A 40 22.49 -15.38 32.03
C ALA A 40 21.86 -15.91 30.73
N ASP A 41 20.53 -15.83 30.61
CA ASP A 41 19.74 -16.25 29.45
C ASP A 41 19.42 -15.07 28.50
N LEU A 42 19.93 -13.86 28.78
CA LEU A 42 19.78 -12.66 27.94
C LEU A 42 20.86 -12.53 26.85
N GLN A 43 21.40 -13.66 26.39
CA GLN A 43 22.46 -13.74 25.38
C GLN A 43 22.06 -14.55 24.13
N TYR A 44 20.76 -14.77 23.93
CA TYR A 44 20.24 -15.73 22.95
C TYR A 44 19.13 -15.12 22.08
N LEU A 45 18.96 -15.71 20.89
CA LEU A 45 17.76 -15.53 20.08
C LEU A 45 16.78 -16.67 20.41
N TYR A 46 15.55 -16.34 20.75
CA TYR A 46 14.53 -17.33 21.11
C TYR A 46 13.46 -17.44 20.03
N VAL A 47 13.00 -18.66 19.78
CA VAL A 47 11.77 -18.94 19.01
C VAL A 47 10.76 -19.60 19.94
N VAL A 48 9.56 -19.03 20.03
CA VAL A 48 8.48 -19.56 20.85
C VAL A 48 7.81 -20.70 20.10
N ILE A 49 7.96 -21.94 20.56
CA ILE A 49 7.36 -23.10 19.88
C ILE A 49 5.96 -23.36 20.41
N LYS A 50 5.79 -23.25 21.72
CA LYS A 50 4.52 -23.39 22.41
C LYS A 50 4.52 -22.43 23.59
N GLY A 51 3.37 -21.88 23.94
CA GLY A 51 3.27 -20.97 25.05
C GLY A 51 3.36 -19.51 24.62
N GLN A 52 3.68 -18.66 25.58
CA GLN A 52 3.73 -17.22 25.38
C GLN A 52 4.78 -16.57 26.30
N ILE A 53 5.54 -15.63 25.73
CA ILE A 53 6.47 -14.77 26.47
C ILE A 53 5.93 -13.35 26.49
N GLU A 54 5.98 -12.70 27.65
CA GLU A 54 5.74 -11.29 27.84
C GLU A 54 7.08 -10.58 28.05
N GLN A 55 7.31 -9.53 27.29
CA GLN A 55 8.43 -8.62 27.45
C GLN A 55 7.98 -7.39 28.23
N SER A 56 8.77 -6.97 29.22
CA SER A 56 8.53 -5.76 30.00
C SER A 56 9.80 -4.93 30.19
N LEU A 57 9.63 -3.63 30.43
CA LEU A 57 10.70 -2.67 30.74
C LEU A 57 10.30 -1.86 31.97
N GLY A 58 11.09 -1.92 33.04
CA GLY A 58 10.76 -1.24 34.29
C GLY A 58 9.42 -1.67 34.90
N GLY A 59 8.97 -2.91 34.64
CA GLY A 59 7.67 -3.43 35.06
C GLY A 59 6.50 -3.05 34.15
N GLU A 60 6.68 -2.16 33.17
CA GLU A 60 5.67 -1.89 32.15
C GLU A 60 5.72 -2.95 31.05
N PHE A 61 4.55 -3.44 30.64
CA PHE A 61 4.41 -4.31 29.48
C PHE A 61 4.92 -3.61 28.20
N VAL A 62 5.73 -4.32 27.43
CA VAL A 62 6.32 -3.85 26.16
C VAL A 62 5.75 -4.63 24.98
N ALA A 63 5.81 -5.96 25.02
CA ALA A 63 5.40 -6.82 23.91
C ALA A 63 5.08 -8.23 24.40
N SER A 64 4.48 -9.05 23.53
CA SER A 64 4.33 -10.48 23.77
C SER A 64 4.67 -11.29 22.52
N TYR A 65 5.20 -12.50 22.69
CA TYR A 65 5.63 -13.42 21.65
C TYR A 65 4.91 -14.75 21.79
N LEU A 66 4.31 -15.21 20.70
CA LEU A 66 3.38 -16.34 20.67
C LEU A 66 3.97 -17.57 19.95
N GLY A 67 3.73 -18.76 20.52
CA GLY A 67 4.00 -20.03 19.85
C GLY A 67 2.87 -20.48 18.93
N SER A 68 3.10 -21.56 18.18
CA SER A 68 2.14 -22.07 17.17
C SER A 68 0.79 -22.49 17.74
N ASN A 69 0.66 -22.71 19.05
CA ASN A 69 -0.62 -22.98 19.71
C ASN A 69 -1.57 -21.78 19.78
N HIS A 70 -1.12 -20.61 19.31
CA HIS A 70 -1.85 -19.34 19.27
C HIS A 70 -2.06 -18.81 17.85
N SER A 71 -1.76 -19.60 16.82
CA SER A 71 -1.93 -19.25 15.41
C SER A 71 -2.62 -20.38 14.65
N ASP A 72 -3.52 -20.02 13.74
CA ASP A 72 -4.17 -20.99 12.84
C ASP A 72 -3.22 -21.52 11.75
N GLU A 73 -2.07 -20.85 11.54
CA GLU A 73 -1.05 -21.31 10.61
C GLU A 73 0.01 -22.20 11.28
N PRO A 74 0.20 -23.44 10.79
CA PRO A 74 1.27 -24.30 11.29
C PRO A 74 2.63 -23.63 11.02
N ASN A 75 3.44 -23.52 12.09
CA ASN A 75 4.80 -22.97 12.12
C ASN A 75 4.97 -21.44 12.04
N ASN A 76 3.92 -20.64 12.23
CA ASN A 76 4.05 -19.17 12.35
C ASN A 76 4.48 -18.74 13.78
N ASN A 77 5.65 -19.21 14.22
CA ASN A 77 6.19 -18.98 15.56
C ASN A 77 6.84 -17.59 15.68
N ASP A 78 6.48 -16.82 16.72
CA ASP A 78 7.19 -15.59 17.04
C ASP A 78 8.61 -15.89 17.55
N TRP A 79 9.48 -14.92 17.37
CA TRP A 79 10.85 -14.94 17.89
C TRP A 79 11.18 -13.60 18.52
N PHE A 80 12.17 -13.61 19.41
CA PHE A 80 12.69 -12.40 20.04
C PHE A 80 14.18 -12.53 20.31
N ASP A 81 14.89 -11.43 20.16
CA ASP A 81 16.31 -11.36 20.49
C ASP A 81 16.49 -10.77 21.89
N SER A 82 16.81 -11.61 22.87
CA SER A 82 16.93 -11.17 24.27
C SER A 82 18.15 -10.27 24.52
N ARG A 83 19.05 -10.17 23.54
CA ARG A 83 20.26 -9.34 23.57
C ARG A 83 19.95 -7.87 23.28
N ARG A 84 18.80 -7.58 22.68
CA ARG A 84 18.39 -6.22 22.33
C ARG A 84 18.22 -5.39 23.59
N LEU A 85 18.87 -4.24 23.60
CA LEU A 85 18.68 -3.23 24.63
C LEU A 85 17.54 -2.32 24.22
N PRO A 86 16.78 -1.76 25.19
CA PRO A 86 15.85 -0.69 24.89
C PRO A 86 16.58 0.44 24.16
N GLU A 87 15.97 0.99 23.11
CA GLU A 87 16.40 2.28 22.58
C GLU A 87 16.44 3.25 23.77
N SER A 88 17.57 3.95 23.95
CA SER A 88 17.69 4.97 24.98
C SER A 88 16.49 5.89 24.82
N LEU A 89 15.56 5.86 25.79
CA LEU A 89 14.46 6.82 25.84
C LEU A 89 15.13 8.19 25.82
N ILE A 90 15.10 8.88 24.68
CA ILE A 90 15.67 10.21 24.55
C ILE A 90 14.88 11.09 25.52
N LYS A 91 15.45 11.36 26.69
CA LYS A 91 15.00 12.44 27.56
C LYS A 91 15.54 13.75 26.97
N ASN A 92 14.63 14.64 26.57
CA ASN A 92 14.93 16.05 26.28
C ASN A 92 15.86 16.35 25.10
N GLY A 93 15.95 15.50 24.07
CA GLY A 93 16.82 15.79 22.91
C GLY A 93 18.32 15.89 23.25
N VAL A 94 18.71 15.49 24.46
CA VAL A 94 20.08 15.37 24.92
C VAL A 94 20.31 13.88 25.16
N PRO A 95 21.35 13.26 24.59
CA PRO A 95 21.69 11.89 24.95
C PRO A 95 21.89 11.84 26.48
N GLU A 96 21.17 10.94 27.16
CA GLU A 96 21.43 10.68 28.58
C GLU A 96 22.93 10.47 28.76
N SER A 97 23.48 11.02 29.86
CA SER A 97 24.89 10.82 30.17
C SER A 97 25.21 9.32 30.05
N LYS A 98 26.34 8.97 29.43
CA LYS A 98 26.80 7.59 29.21
C LYS A 98 26.89 6.70 30.47
N ASN A 99 26.50 7.20 31.65
CA ASN A 99 26.67 6.59 32.95
C ASN A 99 25.38 6.11 33.65
N THR A 100 24.18 6.25 33.07
CA THR A 100 23.00 5.57 33.63
C THR A 100 22.93 4.14 33.09
N PRO A 101 22.96 3.09 33.93
CA PRO A 101 22.87 1.72 33.43
C PRO A 101 21.51 1.49 32.76
N ILE A 102 21.53 1.18 31.47
CA ILE A 102 20.33 0.84 30.69
C ILE A 102 19.75 -0.45 31.28
N GLN A 103 18.52 -0.38 31.81
CA GLN A 103 17.83 -1.59 32.27
C GLN A 103 17.51 -2.48 31.06
N PRO A 104 17.90 -3.77 31.06
CA PRO A 104 17.53 -4.69 30.00
C PRO A 104 16.03 -5.00 30.08
N TYR A 105 15.48 -5.48 28.97
CA TYR A 105 14.14 -6.05 28.98
C TYR A 105 14.07 -7.28 29.88
N GLN A 106 12.92 -7.46 30.52
CA GLN A 106 12.56 -8.68 31.23
C GLN A 106 11.63 -9.49 30.35
N PHE A 107 11.80 -10.81 30.35
CA PHE A 107 10.99 -11.73 29.58
C PHE A 107 10.40 -12.78 30.52
N ARG A 108 9.08 -12.82 30.65
CA ARG A 108 8.33 -13.71 31.55
C ARG A 108 7.42 -14.63 30.75
N ALA A 109 7.39 -15.91 31.09
CA ALA A 109 6.41 -16.83 30.53
C ALA A 109 5.03 -16.59 31.18
N SER A 110 4.00 -16.23 30.41
CA SER A 110 2.64 -16.04 30.95
C SER A 110 1.90 -17.38 31.16
N GLU A 111 2.38 -18.44 30.52
CA GLU A 111 1.94 -19.83 30.62
C GLU A 111 3.11 -20.80 30.46
N GLU A 112 2.86 -22.11 30.56
CA GLU A 112 3.90 -23.12 30.31
C GLU A 112 4.44 -22.99 28.87
N THR A 113 5.71 -22.60 28.76
CA THR A 113 6.29 -22.13 27.49
C THR A 113 7.51 -22.96 27.10
N LEU A 114 7.53 -23.36 25.83
CA LEU A 114 8.61 -24.09 25.19
C LEU A 114 9.29 -23.20 24.16
N LEU A 115 10.59 -22.96 24.36
CA LEU A 115 11.42 -22.12 23.51
C LEU A 115 12.50 -22.95 22.81
N LEU A 116 12.86 -22.56 21.60
CA LEU A 116 14.18 -22.87 21.03
C LEU A 116 15.12 -21.71 21.33
N GLN A 117 16.19 -22.01 22.06
CA GLN A 117 17.25 -21.09 22.45
C GLN A 117 18.42 -21.24 21.46
N VAL A 118 18.61 -20.24 20.61
CA VAL A 118 19.70 -20.18 19.62
C VAL A 118 20.84 -19.32 20.17
N ASP A 119 22.05 -19.89 20.22
CA ASP A 119 23.26 -19.21 20.68
C ASP A 119 23.52 -17.88 19.96
N GLY A 120 23.63 -16.78 20.72
CA GLY A 120 23.82 -15.44 20.17
C GLY A 120 25.09 -15.29 19.33
N ALA A 121 26.20 -15.89 19.76
CA ALA A 121 27.46 -15.84 18.99
C ALA A 121 27.31 -16.53 17.61
N THR A 122 26.51 -17.58 17.53
CA THR A 122 26.16 -18.23 16.26
C THR A 122 25.32 -17.30 15.38
N VAL A 123 24.32 -16.60 15.96
CA VAL A 123 23.50 -15.62 15.24
C VAL A 123 24.35 -14.47 14.70
N ASP A 124 25.30 -13.95 15.50
CA ASP A 124 26.19 -12.87 15.08
C ASP A 124 27.09 -13.29 13.93
N LYS A 125 27.65 -14.50 13.99
CA LYS A 125 28.47 -15.05 12.91
C LYS A 125 27.68 -15.18 11.61
N ILE A 126 26.44 -15.64 11.68
CA ILE A 126 25.58 -15.77 10.49
C ILE A 126 25.18 -14.39 9.97
N SER A 127 24.78 -13.46 10.84
CA SER A 127 24.52 -12.07 10.46
C SER A 127 25.76 -11.40 9.83
N ALA A 128 26.97 -11.77 10.26
CA ALA A 128 28.20 -11.29 9.64
C ALA A 128 28.35 -11.76 8.18
N GLN A 129 27.83 -12.93 7.82
CA GLN A 129 28.02 -13.58 6.52
C GLN A 129 26.80 -13.44 5.59
N ASN A 130 25.60 -13.29 6.15
CA ASN A 130 24.34 -13.25 5.44
C ASN A 130 23.65 -11.89 5.65
N HIS A 131 23.71 -11.05 4.62
CA HIS A 131 23.18 -9.70 4.69
C HIS A 131 21.66 -9.64 4.91
N LEU A 132 20.90 -10.64 4.44
CA LEU A 132 19.45 -10.69 4.62
C LEU A 132 19.10 -10.97 6.08
N VAL A 133 19.80 -11.93 6.72
CA VAL A 133 19.65 -12.20 8.15
C VAL A 133 20.03 -10.97 8.96
N ARG A 134 21.16 -10.33 8.62
CA ARG A 134 21.60 -9.10 9.29
C ARG A 134 20.53 -8.02 9.25
N GLN A 135 19.89 -7.80 8.10
CA GLN A 135 18.85 -6.78 7.99
C GLN A 135 17.59 -7.14 8.79
N MET A 136 17.16 -8.41 8.80
CA MET A 136 15.98 -8.85 9.56
C MET A 136 16.18 -8.79 11.07
N LEU A 137 17.41 -9.02 11.53
CA LEU A 137 17.81 -8.99 12.93
C LEU A 137 18.38 -7.64 13.38
N SER A 138 18.55 -6.67 12.47
CA SER A 138 19.11 -5.35 12.79
C SER A 138 18.38 -4.68 13.94
N ASP A 139 19.09 -3.95 14.79
CA ASP A 139 18.50 -3.15 15.85
C ASP A 139 17.77 -1.91 15.30
N LYS A 140 18.00 -1.57 14.02
CA LYS A 140 17.36 -0.43 13.37
C LYS A 140 16.11 -0.87 12.63
N LEU A 141 14.95 -0.40 13.10
CA LEU A 141 13.65 -0.58 12.44
C LEU A 141 13.70 -0.32 10.90
N PRO A 142 14.38 0.73 10.39
CA PRO A 142 14.53 0.94 8.95
C PRO A 142 15.11 -0.21 8.15
N GLU A 143 16.12 -0.87 8.69
CA GLU A 143 16.78 -1.98 8.00
C GLU A 143 15.87 -3.21 7.96
N ARG A 144 15.09 -3.43 9.01
CA ARG A 144 14.13 -4.54 9.09
C ARG A 144 12.91 -4.33 8.19
N LEU A 145 12.37 -3.11 8.15
CA LEU A 145 11.31 -2.74 7.21
C LEU A 145 11.77 -2.82 5.75
N LYS A 146 13.04 -2.50 5.48
CA LYS A 146 13.65 -2.76 4.17
C LYS A 146 13.72 -4.25 3.86
N ALA A 147 14.09 -5.11 4.82
CA ALA A 147 14.10 -6.55 4.62
C ALA A 147 12.70 -7.11 4.30
N LEU A 148 11.66 -6.69 5.04
CA LEU A 148 10.28 -7.10 4.74
C LEU A 148 9.86 -6.73 3.32
N ARG A 149 10.19 -5.51 2.87
CA ARG A 149 9.91 -5.04 1.50
C ARG A 149 10.64 -5.88 0.46
N GLN A 150 11.93 -6.16 0.67
CA GLN A 150 12.73 -7.00 -0.24
C GLN A 150 12.19 -8.42 -0.35
N ARG A 151 11.61 -8.96 0.73
CA ARG A 151 10.95 -10.27 0.71
C ARG A 151 9.65 -10.27 -0.10
N ARG A 152 8.89 -9.17 -0.06
CA ARG A 152 7.72 -8.98 -0.93
C ARG A 152 8.16 -8.82 -2.41
N SER A 153 9.24 -8.09 -2.67
CA SER A 153 9.76 -7.87 -4.03
C SER A 153 10.54 -9.06 -4.61
N ASN A 154 11.13 -9.96 -3.81
CA ASN A 154 11.82 -11.15 -4.34
C ASN A 154 10.88 -12.19 -4.97
N LYS A 155 9.57 -11.90 -5.04
CA LYS A 155 8.62 -12.57 -5.94
C LYS A 155 8.46 -11.87 -7.32
N ALA A 156 9.01 -10.67 -7.55
CA ALA A 156 9.08 -9.98 -8.85
C ALA A 156 10.06 -8.76 -8.83
N LEU A 157 11.13 -8.80 -9.64
CA LEU A 157 12.01 -7.66 -9.96
C LEU A 157 11.24 -6.64 -10.84
N ASN A 158 11.43 -5.30 -10.89
CA ASN A 158 12.49 -4.31 -10.60
C ASN A 158 11.83 -2.93 -10.38
N PRO A 159 12.43 -1.95 -9.65
CA PRO A 159 12.15 -0.54 -9.95
C PRO A 159 13.40 0.32 -10.04
N ALA A 160 13.57 1.03 -11.16
CA ALA A 160 14.44 2.19 -11.28
C ALA A 160 13.61 3.37 -11.82
N GLY A 161 13.89 4.57 -11.31
CA GLY A 161 13.16 5.79 -11.67
C GLY A 161 13.53 6.31 -13.04
N TYR A 162 12.52 6.65 -13.85
CA TYR A 162 12.70 7.15 -15.22
C TYR A 162 11.88 8.44 -15.45
N THR A 163 12.21 9.16 -16.51
CA THR A 163 11.58 10.44 -16.89
C THR A 163 10.35 10.22 -17.79
N HIS A 164 9.40 11.16 -17.74
CA HIS A 164 8.02 11.08 -18.27
C HIS A 164 7.86 10.62 -19.74
N GLN A 165 8.80 10.89 -20.64
CA GLN A 165 8.71 10.47 -22.06
C GLN A 165 9.40 9.14 -22.37
N GLN A 166 10.33 8.70 -21.53
CA GLN A 166 11.11 7.47 -21.77
C GLN A 166 10.31 6.22 -21.41
N GLU A 167 9.32 6.32 -20.52
CA GLU A 167 8.59 5.17 -19.98
C GLU A 167 7.61 4.57 -20.99
N VAL A 168 6.81 5.41 -21.69
CA VAL A 168 5.90 4.92 -22.74
C VAL A 168 6.67 4.31 -23.91
N GLN A 169 7.79 4.93 -24.30
CA GLN A 169 8.67 4.35 -25.32
C GLN A 169 9.26 3.01 -24.85
N GLN A 170 9.72 2.91 -23.61
CA GLN A 170 10.26 1.66 -23.08
C GLN A 170 9.23 0.54 -22.97
N ILE A 171 7.98 0.82 -22.59
CA ILE A 171 6.90 -0.19 -22.56
C ILE A 171 6.68 -0.74 -23.97
N MET A 172 6.61 0.14 -24.96
CA MET A 172 6.39 -0.29 -26.35
C MET A 172 7.56 -1.14 -26.86
N LEU A 173 8.78 -0.90 -26.36
CA LEU A 173 10.00 -1.66 -26.70
C LEU A 173 10.19 -2.94 -25.85
N GLN A 174 9.30 -3.24 -24.89
CA GLN A 174 9.42 -4.47 -24.10
C GLN A 174 9.11 -5.70 -24.96
N PRO A 175 9.80 -6.83 -24.73
CA PRO A 175 9.46 -8.11 -25.34
C PRO A 175 8.03 -8.56 -25.00
N VAL A 176 7.33 -9.13 -25.97
CA VAL A 176 5.98 -9.69 -25.80
C VAL A 176 5.93 -10.76 -24.70
N ILE A 177 7.00 -11.53 -24.50
CA ILE A 177 7.07 -12.58 -23.47
C ILE A 177 6.97 -12.04 -22.03
N ASP A 178 7.22 -10.75 -21.82
CA ASP A 178 7.10 -10.10 -20.52
C ASP A 178 5.64 -9.77 -20.16
N VAL A 179 4.72 -9.87 -21.14
CA VAL A 179 3.28 -9.77 -20.92
C VAL A 179 2.72 -11.13 -20.52
N HIS A 180 1.70 -11.14 -19.66
CA HIS A 180 0.97 -12.38 -19.36
C HIS A 180 0.38 -13.01 -20.63
N LEU A 181 0.84 -14.21 -20.98
CA LEU A 181 0.34 -14.98 -22.10
C LEU A 181 -0.74 -15.97 -21.65
N LEU A 182 -1.85 -16.01 -22.40
CA LEU A 182 -2.92 -16.97 -22.17
C LEU A 182 -2.43 -18.39 -22.54
N PRO A 183 -2.83 -19.41 -21.77
CA PRO A 183 -2.42 -20.79 -22.01
C PRO A 183 -2.93 -21.31 -23.37
N VAL A 184 -2.13 -22.18 -23.98
CA VAL A 184 -2.43 -22.76 -25.29
C VAL A 184 -3.31 -23.99 -25.14
N HIS A 185 -4.51 -23.95 -25.71
CA HIS A 185 -5.39 -25.11 -25.87
C HIS A 185 -5.58 -25.41 -27.36
N ILE A 186 -5.19 -26.62 -27.77
CA ILE A 186 -5.26 -27.07 -29.17
C ILE A 186 -6.37 -28.12 -29.30
N VAL A 187 -7.28 -27.91 -30.26
CA VAL A 187 -8.28 -28.89 -30.69
C VAL A 187 -8.00 -29.32 -32.12
N ASP A 188 -8.54 -30.46 -32.56
CA ASP A 188 -8.41 -30.92 -33.93
C ASP A 188 -9.50 -30.31 -34.82
N ALA A 189 -9.19 -30.09 -36.10
CA ALA A 189 -10.12 -29.51 -37.07
C ALA A 189 -11.43 -30.34 -37.25
N ASN A 190 -11.38 -31.63 -36.92
CA ASN A 190 -12.53 -32.54 -36.90
C ASN A 190 -13.37 -32.50 -35.60
N ASN A 191 -12.93 -31.78 -34.57
CA ASN A 191 -13.75 -31.58 -33.38
C ASN A 191 -14.96 -30.70 -33.72
N SER A 192 -16.06 -30.87 -32.98
CA SER A 192 -17.23 -30.02 -33.16
C SER A 192 -17.05 -28.64 -32.53
N LEU A 193 -17.79 -27.65 -33.01
CA LEU A 193 -17.83 -26.32 -32.39
C LEU A 193 -18.29 -26.39 -30.92
N TYR A 194 -19.14 -27.35 -30.58
CA TYR A 194 -19.54 -27.64 -29.19
C TYR A 194 -18.36 -28.07 -28.33
N GLU A 195 -17.52 -29.00 -28.82
CA GLU A 195 -16.33 -29.44 -28.08
C GLU A 195 -15.34 -28.29 -27.85
N ALA A 196 -15.13 -27.45 -28.87
CA ALA A 196 -14.31 -26.25 -28.74
C ALA A 196 -14.90 -25.24 -27.74
N ALA A 197 -16.21 -25.00 -27.78
CA ALA A 197 -16.91 -24.12 -26.83
C ALA A 197 -16.78 -24.62 -25.38
N ARG A 198 -16.89 -25.94 -25.18
CA ARG A 198 -16.74 -26.57 -23.87
C ARG A 198 -15.32 -26.38 -23.33
N ILE A 199 -14.29 -26.61 -24.16
CA ILE A 199 -12.89 -26.40 -23.79
C ILE A 199 -12.61 -24.93 -23.45
N MET A 200 -13.13 -23.99 -24.26
CA MET A 200 -13.05 -22.55 -23.96
C MET A 200 -13.63 -22.24 -22.57
N THR A 201 -14.81 -22.79 -22.26
CA THR A 201 -15.50 -22.55 -20.98
C THR A 201 -14.74 -23.13 -19.79
N GLU A 202 -14.27 -24.38 -19.90
CA GLU A 202 -13.52 -25.06 -18.85
C GLU A 202 -12.16 -24.40 -18.56
N ALA A 203 -11.50 -23.90 -19.61
CA ALA A 203 -10.23 -23.19 -19.49
C ALA A 203 -10.38 -21.71 -19.11
N GLY A 204 -11.60 -21.17 -19.05
CA GLY A 204 -11.84 -19.73 -18.86
C GLY A 204 -11.33 -18.86 -20.01
N LEU A 205 -11.22 -19.42 -21.21
CA LEU A 205 -10.72 -18.76 -22.41
C LEU A 205 -11.85 -18.44 -23.38
N LYS A 206 -11.55 -17.52 -24.32
CA LYS A 206 -12.47 -17.13 -25.40
C LYS A 206 -11.99 -17.57 -26.79
N HIS A 207 -10.95 -18.40 -26.84
CA HIS A 207 -10.38 -18.97 -28.06
C HIS A 207 -9.78 -20.35 -27.79
N VAL A 208 -9.58 -21.09 -28.88
CA VAL A 208 -8.71 -22.26 -28.97
C VAL A 208 -7.89 -22.17 -30.24
N LEU A 209 -6.74 -22.82 -30.26
CA LEU A 209 -6.00 -23.08 -31.48
C LEU A 209 -6.51 -24.38 -32.11
N VAL A 210 -6.49 -24.46 -33.44
CA VAL A 210 -7.06 -25.59 -34.19
C VAL A 210 -6.00 -26.22 -35.06
N ARG A 211 -5.75 -27.50 -34.85
CA ARG A 211 -4.84 -28.31 -35.67
C ARG A 211 -5.53 -28.73 -36.97
N PRO A 212 -4.98 -28.41 -38.15
CA PRO A 212 -5.59 -28.79 -39.43
C PRO A 212 -5.55 -30.32 -39.66
N LEU A 213 -6.43 -30.83 -40.53
CA LEU A 213 -6.60 -32.26 -40.81
C LEU A 213 -5.37 -32.97 -41.38
N ASN A 214 -4.47 -32.24 -42.01
CA ASN A 214 -3.26 -32.78 -42.64
C ASN A 214 -2.01 -32.50 -41.78
N TYR A 215 -2.10 -32.67 -40.46
CA TYR A 215 -0.97 -32.48 -39.55
C TYR A 215 0.02 -33.64 -39.67
N VAL A 216 1.22 -33.35 -40.18
CA VAL A 216 2.34 -34.31 -40.23
C VAL A 216 3.42 -33.84 -39.27
N GLU A 217 3.65 -34.60 -38.20
CA GLU A 217 4.77 -34.37 -37.28
C GLU A 217 6.07 -34.79 -37.98
N ASN A 218 6.95 -33.82 -38.24
CA ASN A 218 8.30 -33.94 -38.82
C ASN A 218 8.43 -33.77 -40.34
N ILE A 219 8.73 -32.53 -40.76
CA ILE A 219 9.66 -32.30 -41.87
C ILE A 219 10.69 -31.27 -41.37
N ARG A 220 11.84 -31.78 -40.89
CA ARG A 220 13.07 -30.99 -40.79
C ARG A 220 13.65 -30.92 -42.20
N ASP A 221 14.04 -29.73 -42.63
CA ASP A 221 14.65 -29.40 -43.93
C ASP A 221 13.68 -29.21 -45.12
N THR A 222 13.08 -28.01 -45.20
CA THR A 222 13.00 -27.17 -46.42
C THR A 222 12.31 -25.84 -46.11
N GLU A 223 12.71 -24.75 -46.79
CA GLU A 223 12.38 -23.33 -46.52
C GLU A 223 10.90 -22.92 -46.78
N GLN A 224 9.96 -23.52 -46.03
CA GLN A 224 8.48 -23.33 -45.94
C GLN A 224 7.70 -24.58 -46.43
N PRO A 225 6.72 -25.12 -45.66
CA PRO A 225 5.85 -24.42 -44.70
C PRO A 225 5.98 -24.89 -43.25
N LYS A 226 6.17 -23.93 -42.31
CA LYS A 226 5.85 -24.14 -40.89
C LYS A 226 4.34 -24.37 -40.80
N LEU A 227 3.95 -25.53 -40.27
CA LEU A 227 2.56 -25.96 -40.09
C LEU A 227 1.78 -24.95 -39.21
N LEU A 228 0.93 -24.12 -39.81
CA LEU A 228 0.21 -23.04 -39.10
C LEU A 228 -1.07 -23.58 -38.46
N LEU A 229 -1.11 -23.57 -37.12
CA LEU A 229 -2.35 -23.71 -36.36
C LEU A 229 -3.35 -22.64 -36.81
N GLY A 230 -4.64 -22.97 -36.82
CA GLY A 230 -5.71 -21.97 -36.93
C GLY A 230 -6.12 -21.43 -35.57
N ILE A 231 -6.90 -20.36 -35.55
CA ILE A 231 -7.57 -19.86 -34.35
C ILE A 231 -9.07 -19.85 -34.55
N LEU A 232 -9.79 -20.30 -33.51
CA LEU A 232 -11.24 -20.25 -33.42
C LEU A 232 -11.61 -19.47 -32.17
N THR A 233 -12.52 -18.50 -32.30
CA THR A 233 -12.96 -17.65 -31.18
C THR A 233 -14.43 -17.87 -30.83
N ASP A 234 -14.84 -17.40 -29.65
CA ASP A 234 -16.24 -17.29 -29.24
C ASP A 234 -17.12 -16.57 -30.29
N THR A 235 -16.61 -15.51 -30.93
CA THR A 235 -17.35 -14.82 -32.00
C THR A 235 -17.57 -15.69 -33.25
N ASP A 236 -16.66 -16.61 -33.56
CA ASP A 236 -16.84 -17.54 -34.67
C ASP A 236 -17.93 -18.57 -34.38
N ILE A 237 -18.04 -19.00 -33.12
CA ILE A 237 -19.12 -19.89 -32.66
C ILE A 237 -20.47 -19.17 -32.71
N CYS A 238 -20.52 -17.91 -32.25
CA CYS A 238 -21.73 -17.08 -32.41
C CYS A 238 -22.12 -16.89 -33.88
N ARG A 239 -21.14 -16.75 -34.79
CA ARG A 239 -21.40 -16.69 -36.23
C ARG A 239 -22.00 -17.99 -36.76
N ALA A 240 -21.48 -19.14 -36.35
CA ALA A 240 -22.03 -20.44 -36.76
C ALA A 240 -23.50 -20.62 -36.34
N VAL A 241 -23.84 -20.20 -35.11
CA VAL A 241 -25.24 -20.18 -34.63
C VAL A 241 -26.09 -19.22 -35.46
N SER A 242 -25.56 -18.03 -35.78
CA SER A 242 -26.25 -17.05 -36.64
C SER A 242 -26.52 -17.58 -38.05
N ASP A 243 -25.58 -18.38 -38.59
CA ASP A 243 -25.69 -19.08 -39.86
C ASP A 243 -26.59 -20.34 -39.79
N ARG A 244 -27.29 -20.55 -38.66
CA ARG A 244 -28.16 -21.70 -38.39
C ARG A 244 -27.46 -23.06 -38.50
N GLN A 245 -26.16 -23.10 -38.23
CA GLN A 245 -25.43 -24.37 -38.10
C GLN A 245 -25.63 -24.93 -36.70
N ASP A 246 -25.70 -26.25 -36.58
CA ASP A 246 -25.74 -26.94 -35.29
C ASP A 246 -24.31 -27.10 -34.74
N PRO A 247 -23.94 -26.42 -33.63
CA PRO A 247 -22.59 -26.51 -33.07
C PRO A 247 -22.18 -27.92 -32.65
N ALA A 248 -23.13 -28.82 -32.36
CA ALA A 248 -22.84 -30.18 -31.92
C ALA A 248 -22.21 -31.05 -33.02
N ILE A 249 -22.55 -30.77 -34.28
CA ILE A 249 -22.08 -31.56 -35.44
C ILE A 249 -21.19 -30.75 -36.40
N THR A 250 -21.20 -29.42 -36.30
CA THR A 250 -20.40 -28.56 -37.18
C THR A 250 -18.93 -28.63 -36.78
N LEU A 251 -18.07 -28.98 -37.73
CA LEU A 251 -16.63 -29.12 -37.50
C LEU A 251 -15.95 -27.75 -37.33
N CYS A 252 -14.96 -27.69 -36.42
CA CYS A 252 -14.16 -26.50 -36.16
C CYS A 252 -13.52 -25.95 -37.43
N GLN A 253 -13.06 -26.83 -38.34
CA GLN A 253 -12.41 -26.44 -39.59
C GLN A 253 -13.20 -25.39 -40.39
N ARG A 254 -14.53 -25.46 -40.36
CA ARG A 254 -15.40 -24.60 -41.19
C ARG A 254 -15.39 -23.14 -40.76
N TYR A 255 -15.17 -22.87 -39.47
CA TYR A 255 -15.22 -21.53 -38.87
C TYR A 255 -13.85 -21.04 -38.37
N THR A 256 -12.82 -21.89 -38.43
CA THR A 256 -11.45 -21.57 -38.03
C THR A 256 -10.77 -20.68 -39.06
N ASN A 257 -10.06 -19.65 -38.59
CA ASN A 257 -9.14 -18.90 -39.44
C ASN A 257 -7.73 -19.51 -39.40
N PHE A 258 -7.30 -20.12 -40.50
CA PHE A 258 -5.97 -20.71 -40.66
C PHE A 258 -4.90 -19.72 -41.16
N ASN A 259 -5.28 -18.49 -41.52
CA ASN A 259 -4.31 -17.43 -41.82
C ASN A 259 -3.88 -16.73 -40.52
N LEU A 260 -3.25 -17.52 -39.66
CA LEU A 260 -2.86 -17.11 -38.32
C LEU A 260 -1.73 -16.08 -38.38
N ARG A 261 -1.96 -14.93 -37.76
CA ARG A 261 -0.89 -13.96 -37.51
C ARG A 261 -0.26 -14.27 -36.18
N THR A 262 1.05 -14.49 -36.19
CA THR A 262 1.86 -14.77 -35.01
C THR A 262 2.81 -13.61 -34.74
N ILE A 263 3.32 -13.56 -33.52
CA ILE A 263 4.38 -12.65 -33.11
C ILE A 263 5.46 -13.43 -32.36
N LYS A 264 6.73 -13.06 -32.45
CA LYS A 264 7.78 -13.75 -31.69
C LYS A 264 7.76 -13.29 -30.23
N ALA A 265 8.17 -14.19 -29.34
CA ALA A 265 8.33 -13.91 -27.91
C ALA A 265 9.27 -12.71 -27.64
N THR A 266 10.25 -12.49 -28.52
CA THR A 266 11.23 -11.41 -28.43
C THR A 266 10.82 -10.13 -29.16
N ASP A 267 9.74 -10.16 -29.95
CA ASP A 267 9.26 -8.96 -30.65
C ASP A 267 8.66 -7.99 -29.64
N GLU A 268 8.55 -6.73 -30.02
CA GLU A 268 8.18 -5.65 -29.13
C GLU A 268 6.65 -5.55 -28.95
N ILE A 269 6.19 -5.08 -27.78
CA ILE A 269 4.76 -4.82 -27.53
C ILE A 269 4.18 -3.85 -28.57
N GLY A 270 4.95 -2.87 -29.02
CA GLY A 270 4.56 -1.95 -30.08
C GLY A 270 4.25 -2.66 -31.40
N ASP A 271 5.06 -3.65 -31.78
CA ASP A 271 4.83 -4.46 -32.98
C ASP A 271 3.56 -5.33 -32.84
N ALA A 272 3.31 -5.82 -31.63
CA ALA A 272 2.10 -6.57 -31.31
C ALA A 272 0.84 -5.71 -31.49
N LEU A 273 0.83 -4.49 -30.93
CA LEU A 273 -0.25 -3.53 -31.09
C LEU A 273 -0.46 -3.16 -32.55
N LEU A 274 0.61 -2.84 -33.26
CA LEU A 274 0.54 -2.50 -34.68
C LEU A 274 -0.07 -3.63 -35.50
N THR A 275 0.33 -4.87 -35.23
CA THR A 275 -0.20 -6.07 -35.88
C THR A 275 -1.69 -6.25 -35.56
N MET A 276 -2.08 -6.15 -34.29
CA MET A 276 -3.48 -6.23 -33.87
C MET A 276 -4.35 -5.16 -34.53
N THR A 277 -3.90 -3.91 -34.55
CA THR A 277 -4.61 -2.79 -35.18
C THR A 277 -4.72 -2.95 -36.69
N ARG A 278 -3.61 -3.28 -37.36
CA ARG A 278 -3.55 -3.42 -38.83
C ARG A 278 -4.48 -4.52 -39.33
N TYR A 279 -4.52 -5.65 -38.63
CA TYR A 279 -5.32 -6.81 -39.03
C TYR A 279 -6.68 -6.88 -38.33
N ARG A 280 -6.99 -5.93 -37.44
CA ARG A 280 -8.23 -5.88 -36.64
C ARG A 280 -8.48 -7.18 -35.87
N ILE A 281 -7.44 -7.69 -35.24
CA ILE A 281 -7.47 -8.91 -34.42
C ILE A 281 -7.14 -8.57 -32.98
N HIS A 282 -7.73 -9.30 -32.04
CA HIS A 282 -7.57 -9.08 -30.60
C HIS A 282 -6.66 -10.12 -29.92
N ARG A 283 -6.14 -11.08 -30.70
CA ARG A 283 -5.33 -12.21 -30.20
C ARG A 283 -4.20 -12.52 -31.16
N LEU A 284 -3.01 -12.72 -30.62
CA LEU A 284 -1.80 -13.07 -31.36
C LEU A 284 -1.11 -14.26 -30.70
N PRO A 285 -1.04 -15.42 -31.34
CA PRO A 285 -0.22 -16.51 -30.84
C PRO A 285 1.26 -16.14 -30.87
N VAL A 286 1.93 -16.41 -29.75
CA VAL A 286 3.32 -16.05 -29.50
C VAL A 286 4.20 -17.25 -29.76
N ILE A 287 5.21 -17.10 -30.63
CA ILE A 287 6.14 -18.17 -31.00
C ILE A 287 7.52 -17.95 -30.36
N ASP A 288 8.16 -19.03 -29.89
CA ASP A 288 9.53 -18.99 -29.39
C ASP A 288 10.57 -19.05 -30.53
N SER A 289 11.85 -19.14 -30.16
CA SER A 289 12.96 -19.31 -31.10
C SER A 289 12.93 -20.67 -31.82
N SER A 290 12.36 -21.70 -31.21
CA SER A 290 12.14 -23.03 -31.79
C SER A 290 11.03 -23.01 -32.85
N GLY A 291 10.13 -22.03 -32.77
CA GLY A 291 8.96 -21.88 -33.64
C GLY A 291 7.68 -22.48 -33.05
N ASP A 292 7.71 -22.89 -31.79
CA ASP A 292 6.57 -23.45 -31.08
C ASP A 292 5.73 -22.33 -30.45
N VAL A 293 4.41 -22.52 -30.40
CA VAL A 293 3.51 -21.56 -29.75
C VAL A 293 3.60 -21.74 -28.24
N VAL A 294 4.15 -20.74 -27.56
CA VAL A 294 4.32 -20.74 -26.10
C VAL A 294 3.11 -20.18 -25.36
N GLY A 295 2.25 -19.43 -26.06
CA GLY A 295 1.10 -18.76 -25.47
C GLY A 295 0.31 -17.96 -26.50
N VAL A 296 -0.80 -17.37 -26.08
CA VAL A 296 -1.56 -16.41 -26.88
C VAL A 296 -1.63 -15.07 -26.16
N LEU A 297 -1.17 -14.02 -26.84
CA LEU A 297 -1.26 -12.66 -26.36
C LEU A 297 -2.64 -12.07 -26.69
N GLY A 298 -3.42 -11.74 -25.66
CA GLY A 298 -4.68 -11.03 -25.82
C GLY A 298 -4.49 -9.51 -25.74
N GLN A 299 -5.29 -8.75 -26.49
CA GLN A 299 -5.25 -7.29 -26.44
C GLN A 299 -5.60 -6.77 -25.04
N ASN A 300 -6.54 -7.40 -24.33
CA ASN A 300 -6.90 -7.01 -22.98
C ASN A 300 -5.76 -7.27 -21.98
N ASP A 301 -5.03 -8.38 -22.14
CA ASP A 301 -3.91 -8.75 -21.27
C ASP A 301 -2.73 -7.79 -21.47
N MET A 302 -2.48 -7.43 -22.73
CA MET A 302 -1.53 -6.38 -23.08
C MET A 302 -1.95 -5.02 -22.54
N LEU A 303 -3.22 -4.62 -22.69
CA LEU A 303 -3.73 -3.37 -22.11
C LEU A 303 -3.70 -3.39 -20.58
N ALA A 304 -3.87 -4.55 -19.94
CA ALA A 304 -3.73 -4.70 -18.50
C ALA A 304 -2.26 -4.52 -18.06
N HIS A 305 -1.31 -5.12 -18.78
CA HIS A 305 0.13 -4.93 -18.56
C HIS A 305 0.52 -3.45 -18.68
N ILE A 306 0.02 -2.81 -19.74
CA ILE A 306 0.15 -1.39 -20.02
C ILE A 306 -0.54 -0.52 -18.93
N GLY A 307 -1.67 -0.98 -18.39
CA GLY A 307 -2.44 -0.30 -17.34
C GLY A 307 -1.76 -0.25 -15.97
N HIS A 308 -0.60 -0.90 -15.81
CA HIS A 308 0.27 -0.76 -14.63
C HIS A 308 1.14 0.49 -14.67
N HIS A 309 1.08 1.28 -15.76
CA HIS A 309 1.86 2.48 -15.96
C HIS A 309 1.00 3.72 -15.78
N SER A 310 1.38 4.56 -14.81
CA SER A 310 0.61 5.73 -14.41
C SER A 310 0.42 6.75 -15.54
N GLN A 311 1.33 6.79 -16.53
CA GLN A 311 1.25 7.72 -17.67
C GLN A 311 0.02 7.47 -18.54
N LEU A 312 -0.31 6.21 -18.79
CA LEU A 312 -1.41 5.88 -19.67
C LEU A 312 -2.75 6.10 -18.97
N ILE A 313 -2.78 5.93 -17.65
CA ILE A 313 -3.89 6.36 -16.81
C ILE A 313 -4.06 7.87 -16.93
N SER A 314 -2.97 8.64 -16.80
CA SER A 314 -2.98 10.10 -16.93
C SER A 314 -3.56 10.57 -18.27
N ILE A 315 -3.12 9.96 -19.38
CA ILE A 315 -3.63 10.24 -20.74
C ILE A 315 -5.14 9.92 -20.84
N GLN A 316 -5.59 8.80 -20.27
CA GLN A 316 -7.01 8.45 -20.28
C GLN A 316 -7.87 9.43 -19.47
N ILE A 317 -7.36 9.92 -18.33
CA ILE A 317 -8.03 10.96 -17.55
C ILE A 317 -8.14 12.24 -18.39
N GLU A 318 -7.05 12.67 -19.02
CA GLU A 318 -7.04 13.89 -19.85
C GLU A 318 -8.02 13.80 -21.03
N GLN A 319 -8.10 12.63 -21.68
CA GLN A 319 -8.95 12.39 -22.84
C GLN A 319 -10.42 12.09 -22.50
N ALA A 320 -10.77 11.87 -21.24
CA ALA A 320 -12.14 11.58 -20.84
C ALA A 320 -13.08 12.73 -21.27
N THR A 321 -14.18 12.41 -21.95
CA THR A 321 -15.18 13.40 -22.40
C THR A 321 -16.47 13.33 -21.61
N ASP A 322 -16.60 12.33 -20.74
CA ASP A 322 -17.80 12.03 -19.99
C ASP A 322 -17.45 11.28 -18.70
N LEU A 323 -18.44 11.07 -17.84
CA LEU A 323 -18.26 10.38 -16.55
C LEU A 323 -17.91 8.89 -16.71
N SER A 324 -18.34 8.23 -17.78
CA SER A 324 -18.10 6.80 -17.98
C SER A 324 -16.64 6.52 -18.36
N SER A 325 -16.07 7.36 -19.23
CA SER A 325 -14.66 7.32 -19.59
C SER A 325 -13.76 7.68 -18.41
N LEU A 326 -14.19 8.65 -17.58
CA LEU A 326 -13.47 9.00 -16.34
C LEU A 326 -13.51 7.86 -15.31
N ASP A 327 -14.65 7.17 -15.15
CA ASP A 327 -14.76 6.00 -14.26
C ASP A 327 -13.84 4.86 -14.68
N THR A 328 -13.72 4.61 -15.99
CA THR A 328 -12.77 3.63 -16.54
C THR A 328 -11.32 3.97 -16.14
N ALA A 329 -10.92 5.25 -16.21
CA ALA A 329 -9.59 5.66 -15.79
C ALA A 329 -9.38 5.49 -14.27
N VAL A 330 -10.40 5.77 -13.47
CA VAL A 330 -10.40 5.56 -12.01
C VAL A 330 -10.26 4.08 -11.65
N GLU A 331 -10.84 3.16 -12.42
CA GLU A 331 -10.60 1.72 -12.26
C GLU A 331 -9.13 1.33 -12.50
N LEU A 332 -8.47 1.93 -13.49
CA LEU A 332 -7.06 1.66 -13.77
C LEU A 332 -6.16 2.10 -12.61
N ILE A 333 -6.47 3.20 -11.91
CA ILE A 333 -5.75 3.59 -10.69
C ILE A 333 -5.78 2.45 -9.66
N GLY A 334 -6.93 1.79 -9.49
CA GLY A 334 -7.07 0.64 -8.60
C GLY A 334 -6.22 -0.58 -9.04
N ARG A 335 -6.08 -0.80 -10.35
CA ARG A 335 -5.19 -1.86 -10.89
C ARG A 335 -3.72 -1.50 -10.68
N TYR A 336 -3.34 -0.26 -10.93
CA TYR A 336 -2.01 0.28 -10.64
C TYR A 336 -1.62 0.04 -9.17
N ILE A 337 -2.47 0.42 -8.22
CA ILE A 337 -2.20 0.23 -6.77
C ILE A 337 -1.91 -1.24 -6.46
N ARG A 338 -2.76 -2.17 -6.95
CA ARG A 338 -2.59 -3.61 -6.74
C ARG A 338 -1.28 -4.12 -7.30
N ALA A 339 -0.97 -3.80 -8.55
CA ALA A 339 0.23 -4.24 -9.22
C ALA A 339 1.49 -3.71 -8.51
N GLN A 340 1.54 -2.42 -8.18
CA GLN A 340 2.70 -1.83 -7.50
C GLN A 340 2.90 -2.38 -6.09
N HIS A 341 1.81 -2.64 -5.36
CA HIS A 341 1.88 -3.27 -4.05
C HIS A 341 2.40 -4.71 -4.12
N GLN A 342 1.92 -5.51 -5.08
CA GLN A 342 2.40 -6.87 -5.33
C GLN A 342 3.88 -6.91 -5.73
N ASN A 343 4.34 -5.92 -6.51
CA ASN A 343 5.74 -5.76 -6.91
C ASN A 343 6.64 -5.22 -5.78
N GLY A 344 6.11 -5.02 -4.56
CA GLY A 344 6.89 -4.57 -3.41
C GLY A 344 7.37 -3.11 -3.50
N VAL A 345 6.75 -2.28 -4.34
CA VAL A 345 7.08 -0.86 -4.44
C VAL A 345 6.77 -0.16 -3.12
N LYS A 346 7.64 0.76 -2.72
CA LYS A 346 7.47 1.54 -1.48
C LYS A 346 6.12 2.26 -1.50
N ILE A 347 5.36 2.06 -0.43
CA ILE A 347 4.02 2.61 -0.27
C ILE A 347 3.97 4.14 -0.43
N GLY A 348 4.99 4.87 0.04
CA GLY A 348 5.08 6.32 -0.13
C GLY A 348 5.26 6.76 -1.59
N ASN A 349 5.81 5.91 -2.47
CA ASN A 349 5.87 6.18 -3.91
C ASN A 349 4.53 5.91 -4.59
N ILE A 350 3.87 4.81 -4.22
CA ILE A 350 2.52 4.47 -4.71
C ILE A 350 1.57 5.61 -4.35
N SER A 351 1.56 6.02 -3.09
CA SER A 351 0.69 7.08 -2.56
C SER A 351 0.87 8.41 -3.27
N ARG A 352 2.12 8.85 -3.53
CA ARG A 352 2.37 10.09 -4.28
C ARG A 352 1.85 10.00 -5.72
N MET A 353 2.06 8.88 -6.40
CA MET A 353 1.55 8.71 -7.76
C MET A 353 0.01 8.69 -7.78
N VAL A 354 -0.61 7.99 -6.84
CA VAL A 354 -2.07 7.96 -6.69
C VAL A 354 -2.62 9.36 -6.42
N GLN A 355 -1.99 10.15 -5.57
CA GLN A 355 -2.37 11.55 -5.34
C GLN A 355 -2.35 12.36 -6.64
N THR A 356 -1.28 12.22 -7.44
CA THR A 356 -1.18 12.91 -8.74
C THR A 356 -2.31 12.49 -9.68
N LEU A 357 -2.61 11.19 -9.78
CA LEU A 357 -3.69 10.69 -10.63
C LEU A 357 -5.07 11.11 -10.12
N ASN A 358 -5.31 11.08 -8.80
CA ASN A 358 -6.56 11.54 -8.19
C ASN A 358 -6.77 13.04 -8.42
N ALA A 359 -5.73 13.87 -8.27
CA ALA A 359 -5.82 15.30 -8.57
C ALA A 359 -6.21 15.53 -10.03
N GLN A 360 -5.67 14.75 -10.97
CA GLN A 360 -6.09 14.82 -12.39
C GLN A 360 -7.54 14.39 -12.57
N VAL A 361 -8.00 13.32 -11.91
CA VAL A 361 -9.40 12.89 -11.94
C VAL A 361 -10.32 14.01 -11.43
N PHE A 362 -9.95 14.65 -10.33
CA PHE A 362 -10.76 15.69 -9.70
C PHE A 362 -10.80 16.95 -10.56
N THR A 363 -9.66 17.37 -11.10
CA THR A 363 -9.57 18.46 -12.09
C THR A 363 -10.43 18.17 -13.29
N LYS A 364 -10.34 16.96 -13.86
CA LYS A 364 -11.11 16.58 -15.04
C LYS A 364 -12.61 16.53 -14.74
N LEU A 365 -13.01 15.97 -13.61
CA LEU A 365 -14.40 15.95 -13.17
C LEU A 365 -14.94 17.39 -13.03
N TRP A 366 -14.16 18.29 -12.42
CA TRP A 366 -14.53 19.69 -12.28
C TRP A 366 -14.71 20.37 -13.65
N GLN A 367 -13.79 20.15 -14.58
CA GLN A 367 -13.89 20.67 -15.96
C GLN A 367 -15.09 20.12 -16.74
N LEU A 368 -15.50 18.87 -16.50
CA LEU A 368 -16.64 18.27 -17.19
C LEU A 368 -17.99 18.83 -16.71
N ILE A 369 -18.06 19.40 -15.50
CA ILE A 369 -19.32 19.82 -14.89
C ILE A 369 -19.43 21.35 -14.73
N ILE A 370 -18.32 22.10 -14.81
CA ILE A 370 -18.26 23.53 -14.47
C ILE A 370 -17.80 24.41 -15.66
N PRO A 371 -18.40 25.59 -15.86
CA PRO A 371 -17.91 26.57 -16.86
C PRO A 371 -16.51 27.14 -16.53
N ASP A 372 -15.70 27.40 -17.56
CA ASP A 372 -14.34 27.97 -17.43
C ASP A 372 -14.29 29.27 -16.61
N GLU A 373 -15.33 30.10 -16.71
CA GLU A 373 -15.45 31.34 -15.92
C GLU A 373 -15.39 31.06 -14.41
N VAL A 374 -16.14 30.06 -13.94
CA VAL A 374 -16.19 29.68 -12.53
C VAL A 374 -14.84 29.08 -12.11
N ILE A 375 -14.23 28.25 -12.96
CA ILE A 375 -12.91 27.65 -12.71
C ILE A 375 -11.85 28.76 -12.51
N SER A 376 -11.83 29.78 -13.37
CA SER A 376 -10.86 30.88 -13.30
C SER A 376 -11.03 31.81 -12.09
N ASN A 377 -12.19 31.77 -11.42
CA ASN A 377 -12.52 32.59 -10.26
C ASN A 377 -12.63 31.78 -8.95
N THR A 378 -12.27 30.51 -8.99
CA THR A 378 -12.29 29.63 -7.81
C THR A 378 -10.99 28.85 -7.70
N CYS A 379 -10.75 28.28 -6.53
CA CYS A 379 -9.66 27.35 -6.26
C CYS A 379 -10.25 26.15 -5.53
N LEU A 380 -10.31 25.03 -6.22
CA LEU A 380 -10.65 23.74 -5.62
C LEU A 380 -9.41 23.18 -4.95
N ILE A 381 -9.56 22.80 -3.68
CA ILE A 381 -8.52 22.14 -2.91
C ILE A 381 -9.04 20.83 -2.32
N VAL A 382 -8.12 19.90 -2.13
CA VAL A 382 -8.32 18.69 -1.33
C VAL A 382 -7.61 18.83 -0.01
N MET A 383 -8.09 18.15 1.01
CA MET A 383 -7.56 18.20 2.37
C MET A 383 -7.42 16.77 2.91
N GLY A 384 -7.07 16.64 4.19
CA GLY A 384 -7.02 15.33 4.82
C GLY A 384 -6.01 14.40 4.15
N SER A 385 -6.29 13.10 4.09
CA SER A 385 -5.35 12.12 3.53
C SER A 385 -5.01 12.36 2.07
N GLU A 386 -5.95 12.88 1.28
CA GLU A 386 -5.73 13.18 -0.12
C GLU A 386 -4.77 14.38 -0.27
N GLY A 387 -5.02 15.46 0.48
CA GLY A 387 -4.14 16.63 0.45
C GLY A 387 -2.71 16.35 0.94
N ARG A 388 -2.55 15.43 1.91
CA ARG A 388 -1.21 14.98 2.36
C ARG A 388 -0.51 14.02 1.39
N GLY A 389 -1.19 13.50 0.38
CA GLY A 389 -0.65 12.48 -0.52
C GLY A 389 -0.45 11.12 0.16
N GLU A 390 -1.28 10.83 1.16
CA GLU A 390 -1.27 9.61 1.98
C GLU A 390 -2.51 8.73 1.73
N GLN A 391 -3.37 9.14 0.79
CA GLN A 391 -4.55 8.41 0.37
C GLN A 391 -4.19 7.42 -0.74
N ILE A 392 -4.35 6.13 -0.45
CA ILE A 392 -4.07 5.04 -1.40
C ILE A 392 -5.34 4.33 -1.78
N MET A 393 -6.09 3.86 -0.78
CA MET A 393 -7.45 3.41 -0.99
C MET A 393 -8.38 4.62 -1.09
N ARG A 394 -9.43 4.51 -1.91
CA ARG A 394 -10.46 5.55 -2.00
C ARG A 394 -11.11 5.70 -0.62
N THR A 395 -10.90 6.86 0.01
CA THR A 395 -11.48 7.21 1.30
C THR A 395 -12.29 8.49 1.20
N ASP A 396 -12.85 8.89 2.34
CA ASP A 396 -13.63 10.11 2.53
C ASP A 396 -13.02 11.28 1.76
N GLN A 397 -13.88 11.98 1.01
CA GLN A 397 -13.49 13.16 0.27
C GLN A 397 -13.50 14.39 1.20
N ASP A 398 -12.32 14.92 1.50
CA ASP A 398 -12.18 16.21 2.17
C ASP A 398 -11.82 17.27 1.12
N ASN A 399 -12.70 18.23 0.86
CA ASN A 399 -12.49 19.26 -0.17
C ASN A 399 -13.12 20.60 0.18
N ALA A 400 -12.58 21.67 -0.42
CA ALA A 400 -13.08 23.03 -0.25
C ALA A 400 -12.94 23.84 -1.55
N LEU A 401 -13.81 24.83 -1.71
CA LEU A 401 -13.82 25.76 -2.83
C LEU A 401 -13.60 27.19 -2.32
N ILE A 402 -12.41 27.73 -2.57
CA ILE A 402 -12.08 29.12 -2.23
C ILE A 402 -12.51 29.98 -3.42
N ILE A 403 -13.31 31.01 -3.17
CA ILE A 403 -13.88 31.87 -4.22
C ILE A 403 -13.15 33.21 -4.23
N ARG A 404 -12.86 33.75 -5.43
CA ARG A 404 -12.30 35.11 -5.55
C ARG A 404 -13.28 36.14 -4.96
N ASP A 405 -12.77 37.05 -4.15
CA ASP A 405 -13.60 38.11 -3.59
C ASP A 405 -14.29 38.93 -4.69
N GLY A 406 -15.60 39.16 -4.54
CA GLY A 406 -16.41 39.90 -5.50
C GLY A 406 -16.99 39.04 -6.64
N TYR A 407 -16.53 37.80 -6.81
CA TYR A 407 -17.14 36.85 -7.74
C TYR A 407 -18.38 36.18 -7.12
N THR A 408 -19.46 36.09 -7.90
CA THR A 408 -20.68 35.35 -7.52
C THR A 408 -21.22 34.60 -8.72
N HIS A 409 -21.80 33.42 -8.47
CA HIS A 409 -22.52 32.66 -9.48
C HIS A 409 -23.67 31.92 -8.78
N PRO A 410 -24.91 31.95 -9.33
CA PRO A 410 -26.10 31.40 -8.65
C PRO A 410 -25.96 29.90 -8.34
N ASP A 411 -25.31 29.15 -9.23
CA ASP A 411 -25.28 27.69 -9.17
C ASP A 411 -24.08 27.11 -8.39
N LEU A 412 -23.26 27.91 -7.70
CA LEU A 412 -22.08 27.41 -6.97
C LEU A 412 -22.41 26.29 -5.98
N ALA A 413 -23.60 26.32 -5.39
CA ALA A 413 -24.05 25.29 -4.44
C ALA A 413 -24.37 23.98 -5.16
N GLN A 414 -25.06 24.08 -6.30
CA GLN A 414 -25.41 22.94 -7.13
C GLN A 414 -24.16 22.31 -7.76
N PHE A 415 -23.20 23.13 -8.17
CA PHE A 415 -21.90 22.69 -8.65
C PHE A 415 -21.13 21.89 -7.60
N ALA A 416 -21.12 22.37 -6.36
CA ALA A 416 -20.55 21.64 -5.23
C ALA A 416 -21.23 20.29 -5.00
N ASP A 417 -22.55 20.29 -4.89
CA ASP A 417 -23.35 19.06 -4.71
C ASP A 417 -23.11 18.04 -5.83
N THR A 418 -23.10 18.52 -7.08
CA THR A 418 -22.85 17.68 -8.26
C THR A 418 -21.46 17.07 -8.18
N PHE A 419 -20.42 17.86 -7.93
CA PHE A 419 -19.04 17.36 -7.83
C PHE A 419 -18.88 16.28 -6.76
N ASN A 420 -19.31 16.55 -5.53
CA ASN A 420 -19.17 15.61 -4.42
C ASN A 420 -19.99 14.32 -4.65
N THR A 421 -21.18 14.44 -5.25
CA THR A 421 -22.01 13.28 -5.63
C THR A 421 -21.36 12.45 -6.74
N ARG A 422 -20.78 13.07 -7.77
CA ARG A 422 -20.05 12.34 -8.82
C ARG A 422 -18.79 11.67 -8.30
N LEU A 423 -18.04 12.32 -7.40
CA LEU A 423 -16.92 11.67 -6.71
C LEU A 423 -17.36 10.44 -5.91
N ALA A 424 -18.50 10.51 -5.23
CA ALA A 424 -19.07 9.36 -4.53
C ALA A 424 -19.41 8.21 -5.50
N MET A 425 -19.94 8.51 -6.68
CA MET A 425 -20.19 7.50 -7.73
C MET A 425 -18.90 6.85 -8.25
N LEU A 426 -17.80 7.60 -8.37
CA LEU A 426 -16.46 7.10 -8.73
C LEU A 426 -15.79 6.29 -7.59
N GLY A 427 -16.45 6.23 -6.42
CA GLY A 427 -16.02 5.43 -5.27
C GLY A 427 -15.25 6.20 -4.20
N TYR A 428 -15.26 7.54 -4.20
CA TYR A 428 -14.74 8.38 -3.12
C TYR A 428 -15.88 8.75 -2.17
N PRO A 429 -16.08 8.02 -1.05
CA PRO A 429 -17.25 8.20 -0.18
C PRO A 429 -17.34 9.63 0.38
N LEU A 430 -18.57 10.06 0.70
CA LEU A 430 -18.81 11.33 1.38
C LEU A 430 -18.17 11.31 2.78
N CYS A 431 -17.69 12.46 3.23
CA CYS A 431 -17.06 12.61 4.54
C CYS A 431 -18.12 12.74 5.65
N ASP A 432 -18.09 11.85 6.64
CA ASP A 432 -18.96 11.88 7.83
C ASP A 432 -18.84 13.20 8.62
N GLY A 433 -17.66 13.82 8.59
CA GLY A 433 -17.37 15.11 9.23
C GLY A 433 -17.86 16.33 8.46
N ASN A 434 -18.46 16.13 7.27
CA ASN A 434 -18.97 17.19 6.39
C ASN A 434 -17.91 18.28 6.06
N ILE A 435 -16.65 17.85 5.90
CA ILE A 435 -15.50 18.66 5.46
C ILE A 435 -15.47 18.68 3.92
N MET A 436 -16.54 19.19 3.33
CA MET A 436 -16.78 19.15 1.89
C MET A 436 -17.35 20.47 1.42
N MET A 437 -17.13 20.86 0.17
CA MET A 437 -17.65 22.12 -0.39
C MET A 437 -19.18 22.16 -0.55
N THR A 438 -19.88 21.04 -0.35
CA THR A 438 -21.34 21.00 -0.13
C THR A 438 -21.75 21.77 1.13
N ASN A 439 -20.90 21.76 2.15
CA ASN A 439 -21.04 22.60 3.34
C ASN A 439 -20.61 24.03 2.99
N PRO A 440 -21.47 25.05 3.14
CA PRO A 440 -21.12 26.44 2.87
C PRO A 440 -19.87 26.92 3.62
N MET A 441 -19.53 26.33 4.76
CA MET A 441 -18.30 26.62 5.49
C MET A 441 -17.03 26.44 4.63
N TRP A 442 -17.02 25.39 3.80
CA TRP A 442 -15.89 25.04 2.94
C TRP A 442 -16.05 25.58 1.52
N ARG A 443 -17.00 26.49 1.30
CA ARG A 443 -17.27 27.16 0.01
C ARG A 443 -17.50 28.64 0.27
N GLN A 444 -16.43 29.41 0.35
CA GLN A 444 -16.47 30.81 0.75
C GLN A 444 -15.58 31.72 -0.09
N PRO A 445 -15.92 33.01 -0.22
CA PRO A 445 -14.98 34.03 -0.69
C PRO A 445 -13.73 34.08 0.19
N LEU A 446 -12.58 34.38 -0.41
CA LEU A 446 -11.27 34.38 0.24
C LEU A 446 -11.26 35.19 1.56
N LYS A 447 -11.85 36.38 1.59
CA LYS A 447 -11.96 37.19 2.82
C LYS A 447 -12.73 36.50 3.94
N GLN A 448 -13.81 35.79 3.62
CA GLN A 448 -14.63 35.10 4.60
C GLN A 448 -13.94 33.83 5.07
N PHE A 449 -13.33 33.08 4.14
CA PHE A 449 -12.55 31.87 4.44
C PHE A 449 -11.38 32.19 5.38
N THR A 450 -10.63 33.26 5.11
CA THR A 450 -9.50 33.69 5.96
C THR A 450 -9.97 34.20 7.32
N ALA A 451 -11.04 35.02 7.38
CA ALA A 451 -11.63 35.44 8.64
C ALA A 451 -12.08 34.25 9.51
N GLN A 452 -12.59 33.20 8.88
CA GLN A 452 -12.97 31.97 9.55
C GLN A 452 -11.76 31.22 10.12
N ILE A 453 -10.67 31.08 9.37
CA ILE A 453 -9.41 30.50 9.88
C ILE A 453 -8.93 31.27 11.12
N GLY A 454 -8.99 32.60 11.09
CA GLY A 454 -8.63 33.42 12.24
C GLY A 454 -9.51 33.20 13.48
N SER A 455 -10.78 32.79 13.30
CA SER A 455 -11.67 32.47 14.42
C SER A 455 -11.39 31.10 15.02
N TRP A 456 -10.94 30.13 14.22
CA TRP A 456 -10.58 28.78 14.67
C TRP A 456 -9.40 28.78 15.66
N PHE A 457 -8.45 29.72 15.53
CA PHE A 457 -7.36 29.88 16.48
C PHE A 457 -7.77 30.54 17.81
N LYS A 458 -8.91 31.23 17.86
CA LYS A 458 -9.33 32.04 19.03
C LYS A 458 -10.29 31.31 19.97
N ASN A 459 -10.97 30.28 19.49
CA ASN A 459 -12.05 29.61 20.20
C ASN A 459 -11.63 28.19 20.61
N THR A 460 -12.02 27.80 21.83
CA THR A 460 -11.67 26.53 22.48
C THR A 460 -12.49 25.33 22.00
N ASP A 461 -13.42 25.51 21.05
CA ASP A 461 -14.19 24.42 20.44
C ASP A 461 -13.26 23.33 19.84
N PRO A 462 -13.36 22.06 20.30
CA PRO A 462 -12.57 20.96 19.75
C PRO A 462 -12.67 20.79 18.23
N MET A 463 -13.81 21.16 17.63
CA MET A 463 -14.02 21.08 16.18
C MET A 463 -13.09 22.01 15.40
N HIS A 464 -12.69 23.14 15.97
CA HIS A 464 -11.76 24.06 15.32
C HIS A 464 -10.37 23.45 15.14
N GLY A 465 -9.93 22.59 16.05
CA GLY A 465 -8.69 21.82 15.88
C GLY A 465 -8.78 20.86 14.69
N ILE A 466 -9.95 20.28 14.44
CA ILE A 466 -10.20 19.41 13.28
C ILE A 466 -10.17 20.22 11.99
N TYR A 467 -10.85 21.38 11.95
CA TYR A 467 -10.87 22.24 10.76
C TYR A 467 -9.48 22.80 10.43
N LEU A 468 -8.72 23.20 11.46
CA LEU A 468 -7.33 23.62 11.27
C LEU A 468 -6.44 22.49 10.78
N SER A 469 -6.63 21.27 11.30
CA SER A 469 -5.92 20.08 10.78
C SER A 469 -6.23 19.82 9.32
N ALA A 470 -7.49 19.98 8.90
CA ALA A 470 -7.92 19.79 7.52
C ALA A 470 -7.28 20.84 6.59
N ILE A 471 -7.37 22.13 6.91
CA ILE A 471 -6.83 23.19 6.03
C ILE A 471 -5.29 23.20 6.00
N MET A 472 -4.62 22.79 7.08
CA MET A 472 -3.16 22.59 7.08
C MET A 472 -2.72 21.53 6.06
N ASP A 473 -3.59 20.55 5.79
CA ASP A 473 -3.37 19.50 4.80
C ASP A 473 -3.84 19.91 3.39
N GLY A 474 -4.31 21.14 3.22
CA GLY A 474 -4.87 21.63 1.96
C GLY A 474 -3.86 21.63 0.81
N GLU A 475 -4.23 20.99 -0.29
CA GLU A 475 -3.45 20.91 -1.53
C GLU A 475 -4.30 21.33 -2.73
N TYR A 476 -3.67 22.05 -3.66
CA TYR A 476 -4.30 22.57 -4.86
C TYR A 476 -4.73 21.45 -5.81
N VAL A 477 -5.89 21.61 -6.44
CA VAL A 477 -6.38 20.71 -7.51
C VAL A 477 -6.55 21.47 -8.82
N CYS A 478 -7.41 22.49 -8.83
CA CYS A 478 -7.69 23.26 -10.05
C CYS A 478 -8.21 24.68 -9.76
N GLY A 479 -8.12 25.53 -10.78
CA GLY A 479 -8.51 26.95 -10.72
C GLY A 479 -7.33 27.87 -10.40
N ASP A 480 -7.58 28.97 -9.70
CA ASP A 480 -6.56 29.96 -9.33
C ASP A 480 -5.82 29.58 -8.04
N GLU A 481 -4.65 28.95 -8.19
CA GLU A 481 -3.78 28.52 -7.08
C GLU A 481 -3.38 29.67 -6.14
N THR A 482 -3.35 30.92 -6.62
CA THR A 482 -2.96 32.08 -5.79
C THR A 482 -3.92 32.31 -4.63
N LEU A 483 -5.16 31.81 -4.71
CA LEU A 483 -6.13 31.84 -3.62
C LEU A 483 -5.67 30.93 -2.46
N LEU A 484 -5.18 29.72 -2.74
CA LEU A 484 -4.62 28.83 -1.71
C LEU A 484 -3.33 29.41 -1.13
N THR A 485 -2.47 30.03 -1.96
CA THR A 485 -1.27 30.72 -1.47
C THR A 485 -1.63 31.79 -0.44
N GLN A 486 -2.66 32.60 -0.70
CA GLN A 486 -3.15 33.62 0.24
C GLN A 486 -3.75 33.01 1.51
N VAL A 487 -4.47 31.89 1.40
CA VAL A 487 -4.98 31.14 2.56
C VAL A 487 -3.82 30.63 3.43
N ARG A 488 -2.79 30.03 2.85
CA ARG A 488 -1.60 29.55 3.58
C ARG A 488 -0.86 30.70 4.28
N GLN A 489 -0.73 31.85 3.61
CA GLN A 489 -0.16 33.05 4.22
C GLN A 489 -0.99 33.54 5.41
N HIS A 490 -2.32 33.54 5.29
CA HIS A 490 -3.20 33.94 6.38
C HIS A 490 -3.18 32.95 7.55
N LEU A 491 -3.17 31.64 7.27
CA LEU A 491 -3.03 30.58 8.27
C LEU A 491 -1.78 30.81 9.14
N ARG A 492 -0.64 31.11 8.51
CA ARG A 492 0.61 31.47 9.19
C ARG A 492 0.48 32.73 10.05
N MET A 493 -0.11 33.80 9.50
CA MET A 493 -0.30 35.04 10.26
C MET A 493 -1.22 34.84 11.47
N ALA A 494 -2.33 34.11 11.29
CA ALA A 494 -3.28 33.80 12.34
C ALA A 494 -2.64 32.92 13.43
N HIS A 495 -1.85 31.90 13.06
CA HIS A 495 -1.10 31.09 14.01
C HIS A 495 -0.14 31.92 14.86
N ARG A 496 0.66 32.80 14.24
CA ARG A 496 1.60 33.68 14.97
C ARG A 496 0.92 34.67 15.92
N GLN A 497 -0.35 34.97 15.69
CA GLN A 497 -1.17 35.85 16.54
C GLN A 497 -2.00 35.08 17.57
N ALA A 498 -2.04 33.75 17.49
CA ALA A 498 -2.80 32.90 18.39
C ALA A 498 -2.16 32.85 19.78
N ASP A 499 -2.96 32.46 20.77
CA ASP A 499 -2.45 32.19 22.12
C ASP A 499 -1.37 31.08 22.05
N PRO A 500 -0.18 31.24 22.65
CA PRO A 500 0.83 30.18 22.74
C PRO A 500 0.28 28.86 23.30
N MET A 501 -0.76 28.89 24.14
CA MET A 501 -1.44 27.71 24.67
C MET A 501 -2.21 26.91 23.60
N PHE A 502 -2.50 27.51 22.44
CA PHE A 502 -3.23 26.86 21.35
C PHE A 502 -2.52 25.60 20.86
N VAL A 503 -1.19 25.66 20.63
CA VAL A 503 -0.43 24.50 20.14
C VAL A 503 -0.49 23.35 21.14
N ARG A 504 -0.47 23.66 22.45
CA ARG A 504 -0.66 22.67 23.52
C ARG A 504 -2.05 22.02 23.45
N GLN A 505 -3.11 22.80 23.22
CA GLN A 505 -4.46 22.25 23.04
C GLN A 505 -4.54 21.38 21.77
N PHE A 506 -3.96 21.86 20.66
CA PHE A 506 -3.91 21.16 19.39
C PHE A 506 -3.18 19.80 19.51
N ALA A 507 -2.10 19.75 20.29
CA ALA A 507 -1.34 18.53 20.57
C ALA A 507 -2.17 17.44 21.27
N ARG A 508 -3.16 17.81 22.09
CA ARG A 508 -3.97 16.84 22.86
C ARG A 508 -4.72 15.85 21.98
N ALA A 509 -5.13 16.27 20.77
CA ALA A 509 -5.82 15.39 19.84
C ALA A 509 -4.95 14.17 19.46
N ALA A 510 -3.63 14.32 19.28
CA ALA A 510 -2.72 13.19 19.00
C ALA A 510 -2.72 12.13 20.13
N LEU A 511 -3.15 12.51 21.33
CA LEU A 511 -3.22 11.63 22.49
C LEU A 511 -4.58 10.98 22.70
N GLN A 512 -5.63 11.47 22.02
CA GLN A 512 -7.03 11.10 22.24
C GLN A 512 -7.33 9.63 21.94
N PHE A 513 -6.65 9.05 20.94
CA PHE A 513 -6.84 7.65 20.58
C PHE A 513 -5.75 6.77 21.19
N GLY A 514 -6.22 5.69 21.82
CA GLY A 514 -5.38 4.57 22.22
C GLY A 514 -4.47 4.89 23.40
N ASP A 515 -4.89 4.48 24.59
CA ASP A 515 -3.86 4.14 25.56
C ASP A 515 -3.15 2.91 24.99
N VAL A 516 -1.88 3.04 24.62
CA VAL A 516 -1.14 1.99 23.90
C VAL A 516 -1.23 0.65 24.65
N ASN A 517 -1.34 0.71 25.98
CA ASN A 517 -1.60 -0.42 26.86
C ASN A 517 -2.92 -1.18 26.55
N GLN A 518 -3.99 -0.52 26.12
CA GLN A 518 -5.25 -1.15 25.68
C GLN A 518 -5.12 -1.88 24.34
N TRP A 519 -4.20 -1.45 23.46
CA TRP A 519 -3.93 -2.15 22.19
C TRP A 519 -3.09 -3.40 22.43
N TRP A 520 -2.12 -3.31 23.33
CA TRP A 520 -1.43 -4.49 23.83
C TRP A 520 -2.40 -5.48 24.48
N GLN A 521 -3.42 -4.99 25.20
CA GLN A 521 -4.52 -5.82 25.71
C GLN A 521 -5.38 -6.50 24.62
N LYS A 522 -5.25 -6.13 23.34
CA LYS A 522 -5.87 -6.83 22.20
C LYS A 522 -5.00 -7.93 21.59
N PHE A 523 -3.69 -7.94 21.90
CA PHE A 523 -2.83 -9.12 21.71
C PHE A 523 -2.96 -10.13 22.87
N VAL A 524 -3.46 -9.66 24.02
CA VAL A 524 -3.72 -10.39 25.28
C VAL A 524 -5.02 -11.23 25.32
N PRO A 525 -6.09 -11.11 24.49
CA PRO A 525 -7.28 -11.97 24.59
C PRO A 525 -7.01 -13.44 24.20
N LEU A 526 -5.81 -13.76 23.72
CA LEU A 526 -5.29 -15.12 23.58
C LEU A 526 -5.02 -15.82 24.94
N ILE A 527 -5.25 -15.13 26.07
CA ILE A 527 -5.00 -15.58 27.46
C ILE A 527 -6.06 -16.56 28.01
N GLY A 528 -7.04 -17.00 27.22
CA GLY A 528 -7.90 -18.08 27.69
C GLY A 528 -9.05 -18.43 26.77
N GLY A 529 -8.80 -19.31 25.80
CA GLY A 529 -9.80 -20.22 25.21
C GLY A 529 -11.07 -19.62 24.58
N LYS A 530 -11.21 -18.30 24.49
CA LYS A 530 -12.29 -17.62 23.76
C LYS A 530 -11.68 -16.76 22.67
N SER A 531 -11.77 -17.27 21.44
CA SER A 531 -11.53 -16.50 20.22
C SER A 531 -12.47 -15.30 20.19
N ILE A 532 -11.90 -14.13 20.50
CA ILE A 532 -12.35 -12.85 19.97
C ILE A 532 -11.05 -12.20 19.51
N SER A 533 -10.66 -12.44 18.26
CA SER A 533 -9.58 -11.68 17.62
C SER A 533 -9.98 -10.20 17.68
N ALA A 534 -9.33 -9.44 18.57
CA ALA A 534 -9.65 -8.05 18.77
C ALA A 534 -8.92 -7.24 17.70
N ASP A 535 -9.58 -7.10 16.57
CA ASP A 535 -9.18 -6.28 15.43
C ASP A 535 -8.49 -4.95 15.80
N ILE A 536 -7.34 -4.70 15.18
CA ILE A 536 -6.56 -3.47 15.36
C ILE A 536 -6.92 -2.46 14.27
N ASP A 537 -7.61 -1.38 14.65
CA ASP A 537 -7.79 -0.20 13.80
C ASP A 537 -6.49 0.61 13.69
N LEU A 538 -5.70 0.33 12.65
CA LEU A 538 -4.39 0.98 12.42
C LEU A 538 -4.49 2.50 12.29
N LYS A 539 -5.64 3.04 11.87
CA LYS A 539 -5.85 4.49 11.78
C LYS A 539 -5.77 5.12 13.16
N LYS A 540 -6.50 4.55 14.13
CA LYS A 540 -6.50 5.04 15.52
C LYS A 540 -5.22 4.69 16.27
N ALA A 541 -4.66 3.51 16.02
CA ALA A 541 -3.48 3.01 16.74
C ALA A 541 -2.20 3.76 16.38
N GLY A 542 -2.01 4.05 15.09
CA GLY A 542 -0.71 4.48 14.57
C GLY A 542 -0.78 5.71 13.66
N ILE A 543 -1.57 5.64 12.58
CA ILE A 543 -1.59 6.69 11.54
C ILE A 543 -2.01 8.04 12.15
N PHE A 544 -3.11 8.08 12.90
CA PHE A 544 -3.63 9.34 13.44
C PHE A 544 -2.69 9.99 14.46
N PRO A 545 -2.16 9.31 15.49
CA PRO A 545 -1.17 9.90 16.40
C PRO A 545 0.10 10.39 15.70
N LEU A 546 0.61 9.65 14.71
CA LEU A 546 1.79 10.06 13.94
C LEU A 546 1.51 11.31 13.12
N VAL A 547 0.47 11.29 12.29
CA VAL A 547 0.11 12.40 11.40
C VAL A 547 -0.22 13.65 12.22
N HIS A 548 -1.05 13.52 13.26
CA HIS A 548 -1.45 14.67 14.07
C HIS A 548 -0.31 15.21 14.93
N GLY A 549 0.55 14.34 15.48
CA GLY A 549 1.74 14.76 16.19
C GLY A 549 2.76 15.48 15.30
N ILE A 550 2.98 14.99 14.07
CA ILE A 550 3.82 15.66 13.07
C ILE A 550 3.22 17.01 12.69
N ARG A 551 1.90 17.10 12.49
CA ARG A 551 1.19 18.39 12.29
C ARG A 551 1.43 19.35 13.45
N THR A 552 1.36 18.86 14.69
CA THR A 552 1.54 19.68 15.88
C THR A 552 2.95 20.28 15.91
N LEU A 553 3.98 19.46 15.69
CA LEU A 553 5.36 19.95 15.60
C LEU A 553 5.56 20.92 14.43
N ALA A 554 4.95 20.63 13.28
CA ALA A 554 5.00 21.50 12.11
C ALA A 554 4.35 22.87 12.39
N LEU A 555 3.19 22.88 13.07
CA LEU A 555 2.52 24.11 13.49
C LEU A 555 3.42 24.92 14.43
N GLU A 556 3.97 24.31 15.48
CA GLU A 556 4.88 24.97 16.43
C GLU A 556 6.09 25.62 15.76
N ASN A 557 6.60 25.01 14.69
CA ASN A 557 7.79 25.45 13.97
C ASN A 557 7.46 26.26 12.69
N ASP A 558 6.21 26.72 12.52
CA ASP A 558 5.75 27.52 11.39
C ASP A 558 5.94 26.86 9.99
N VAL A 559 5.92 25.53 9.98
CA VAL A 559 5.96 24.68 8.78
C VAL A 559 4.53 24.45 8.28
N LEU A 560 4.02 25.44 7.55
CA LEU A 560 2.63 25.47 7.05
C LEU A 560 2.50 25.46 5.53
N ASP A 561 3.62 25.52 4.80
CA ASP A 561 3.63 25.57 3.34
C ASP A 561 3.55 24.18 2.68
N VAL A 562 3.75 23.11 3.45
CA VAL A 562 3.78 21.73 2.96
C VAL A 562 2.73 20.86 3.66
N PRO A 563 1.83 20.19 2.91
CA PRO A 563 0.76 19.39 3.50
C PRO A 563 1.21 17.98 3.92
N SER A 564 2.14 17.35 3.19
CA SER A 564 2.49 15.94 3.43
C SER A 564 3.23 15.74 4.76
N SER A 565 2.98 14.64 5.49
CA SER A 565 3.74 14.34 6.71
C SER A 565 5.24 14.15 6.42
N LYS A 566 5.59 13.63 5.25
CA LYS A 566 6.98 13.48 4.81
C LYS A 566 7.71 14.83 4.67
N ASP A 567 7.09 15.79 3.98
CA ASP A 567 7.72 17.09 3.75
C ASP A 567 7.74 17.94 5.02
N ARG A 568 6.74 17.78 5.91
CA ARG A 568 6.77 18.34 7.26
C ARG A 568 7.95 17.81 8.07
N LEU A 569 8.15 16.48 8.09
CA LEU A 569 9.31 15.87 8.76
C LEU A 569 10.64 16.39 8.19
N LYS A 570 10.76 16.51 6.87
CA LYS A 570 11.94 17.09 6.22
C LYS A 570 12.20 18.54 6.65
N ALA A 571 11.16 19.37 6.67
CA ALA A 571 11.26 20.75 7.11
C ALA A 571 11.61 20.87 8.61
N LEU A 572 11.05 20.00 9.46
CA LEU A 572 11.37 19.93 10.89
C LEU A 572 12.83 19.54 11.16
N VAL A 573 13.41 18.68 10.31
CA VAL A 573 14.86 18.39 10.38
C VAL A 573 15.67 19.61 9.96
N GLN A 574 15.27 20.31 8.90
CA GLN A 574 15.95 21.53 8.44
C GLN A 574 15.89 22.65 9.49
N SER A 575 14.80 22.76 10.25
CA SER A 575 14.66 23.71 11.36
C SER A 575 15.29 23.22 12.67
N HIS A 576 15.95 22.06 12.67
CA HIS A 576 16.58 21.44 13.85
C HIS A 576 15.60 21.09 14.98
N ALA A 577 14.29 21.04 14.68
CA ALA A 577 13.25 20.62 15.62
C ALA A 577 13.20 19.10 15.82
N LEU A 578 13.68 18.33 14.84
CA LEU A 578 13.84 16.88 14.90
C LEU A 578 15.22 16.47 14.36
N THR A 579 15.75 15.36 14.87
CA THR A 579 16.90 14.71 14.25
C THR A 579 16.47 13.95 12.99
N GLN A 580 17.39 13.78 12.03
CA GLN A 580 17.14 12.99 10.82
C GLN A 580 16.68 11.56 11.16
N GLU A 581 17.34 10.93 12.12
CA GLU A 581 17.00 9.58 12.59
C GLU A 581 15.57 9.50 13.13
N ARG A 582 15.14 10.46 13.96
CA ARG A 582 13.78 10.48 14.50
C ARG A 582 12.75 10.67 13.38
N ALA A 583 13.04 11.56 12.43
CA ALA A 583 12.17 11.78 11.28
C ALA A 583 12.01 10.52 10.41
N ASP A 584 13.10 9.82 10.13
CA ASP A 584 13.09 8.57 9.35
C ASP A 584 12.28 7.49 10.07
N THR A 585 12.49 7.29 11.38
CA THR A 585 11.73 6.32 12.19
C THR A 585 10.22 6.61 12.20
N LEU A 586 9.81 7.88 12.34
CA LEU A 586 8.40 8.27 12.31
C LEU A 586 7.76 8.05 10.93
N LEU A 587 8.48 8.42 9.87
CA LEU A 587 8.01 8.26 8.49
C LEU A 587 7.83 6.78 8.14
N GLU A 588 8.78 5.94 8.53
CA GLU A 588 8.71 4.52 8.22
C GLU A 588 7.64 3.77 9.02
N ALA A 589 7.41 4.15 10.28
CA ALA A 589 6.27 3.64 11.04
C ALA A 589 4.94 4.02 10.36
N LEU A 590 4.81 5.27 9.90
CA LEU A 590 3.64 5.73 9.15
C LEU A 590 3.45 4.93 7.86
N GLU A 591 4.51 4.78 7.06
CA GLU A 591 4.49 3.98 5.83
C GLU A 591 4.13 2.51 6.11
N PHE A 592 4.64 1.92 7.19
CA PHE A 592 4.29 0.55 7.58
C PHE A 592 2.78 0.40 7.85
N PHE A 593 2.19 1.29 8.65
CA PHE A 593 0.74 1.25 8.92
C PHE A 593 -0.09 1.45 7.65
N MET A 594 0.35 2.33 6.75
CA MET A 594 -0.31 2.52 5.45
C MET A 594 -0.24 1.25 4.58
N ALA A 595 0.91 0.57 4.55
CA ALA A 595 1.11 -0.65 3.78
C ALA A 595 0.27 -1.82 4.32
N GLN A 596 0.17 -1.96 5.65
CA GLN A 596 -0.68 -2.98 6.27
C GLN A 596 -2.16 -2.73 6.02
N ARG A 597 -2.60 -1.47 6.14
CA ARG A 597 -3.99 -1.09 5.82
C ARG A 597 -4.33 -1.34 4.35
N LEU A 598 -3.40 -1.09 3.43
CA LEU A 598 -3.56 -1.45 2.02
C LEU A 598 -3.64 -2.96 1.84
N SER A 599 -2.78 -3.72 2.51
CA SER A 599 -2.76 -5.20 2.42
C SER A 599 -4.11 -5.81 2.82
N VAL A 600 -4.69 -5.35 3.93
CA VAL A 600 -6.04 -5.77 4.36
C VAL A 600 -7.10 -5.39 3.34
N ALA A 601 -7.07 -4.16 2.84
CA ALA A 601 -8.07 -3.70 1.87
C ALA A 601 -7.98 -4.43 0.52
N LEU A 602 -6.83 -5.03 0.18
CA LEU A 602 -6.63 -5.84 -1.01
C LEU A 602 -6.93 -7.33 -0.80
N SER A 603 -7.00 -7.81 0.45
CA SER A 603 -7.26 -9.21 0.77
C SER A 603 -8.73 -9.54 0.99
N THR A 604 -9.63 -8.56 0.86
CA THR A 604 -11.07 -8.70 1.10
C THR A 604 -11.85 -7.93 0.04
N ASP A 605 -13.05 -8.42 -0.27
CA ASP A 605 -14.01 -7.70 -1.12
C ASP A 605 -14.70 -6.55 -0.35
N ASP A 606 -14.56 -6.51 0.98
CA ASP A 606 -15.05 -5.40 1.80
C ASP A 606 -14.16 -4.17 1.65
N LYS A 607 -14.62 -3.22 0.83
CA LYS A 607 -13.96 -1.92 0.58
C LYS A 607 -13.81 -1.06 1.84
N GLN A 608 -14.49 -1.39 2.95
CA GLN A 608 -14.41 -0.68 4.23
C GLN A 608 -13.54 -1.39 5.26
N ALA A 609 -12.91 -2.52 4.93
CA ALA A 609 -12.04 -3.24 5.85
C ALA A 609 -10.84 -2.36 6.26
N ARG A 610 -10.78 -2.01 7.54
CA ARG A 610 -9.79 -1.10 8.13
C ARG A 610 -8.97 -1.74 9.25
N GLN A 611 -9.32 -2.96 9.61
CA GLN A 611 -8.85 -3.65 10.80
C GLN A 611 -7.89 -4.76 10.41
N VAL A 612 -6.76 -4.83 11.10
CA VAL A 612 -5.81 -5.93 10.96
C VAL A 612 -6.06 -6.90 12.10
N ASP A 613 -6.30 -8.16 11.74
CA ASP A 613 -6.19 -9.28 12.66
C ASP A 613 -4.72 -9.70 12.76
N PRO A 614 -4.04 -9.50 13.92
CA PRO A 614 -2.63 -9.86 14.06
C PRO A 614 -2.34 -11.34 13.87
N THR A 615 -3.32 -12.22 14.02
CA THR A 615 -3.15 -13.67 13.86
C THR A 615 -2.87 -14.05 12.40
N THR A 616 -3.31 -13.22 11.45
CA THR A 616 -3.10 -13.40 10.00
C THR A 616 -1.75 -12.89 9.50
N LEU A 617 -1.00 -12.18 10.35
CA LEU A 617 0.32 -11.65 10.01
C LEU A 617 1.41 -12.71 10.20
N THR A 618 2.45 -12.66 9.36
CA THR A 618 3.67 -13.45 9.58
C THR A 618 4.39 -12.99 10.85
N ALA A 619 5.20 -13.86 11.47
CA ALA A 619 5.98 -13.54 12.66
C ALA A 619 6.83 -12.25 12.50
N LEU A 620 7.44 -12.05 11.33
CA LEU A 620 8.19 -10.82 11.01
C LEU A 620 7.29 -9.58 10.95
N GLU A 621 6.10 -9.69 10.35
CA GLU A 621 5.13 -8.58 10.28
C GLU A 621 4.54 -8.24 11.64
N ARG A 622 4.22 -9.26 12.46
CA ARG A 622 3.81 -9.06 13.85
C ARG A 622 4.89 -8.32 14.62
N ASP A 623 6.15 -8.74 14.50
CA ASP A 623 7.25 -8.09 15.20
C ASP A 623 7.46 -6.64 14.76
N LEU A 624 7.40 -6.36 13.46
CA LEU A 624 7.46 -5.00 12.92
C LEU A 624 6.27 -4.13 13.35
N LEU A 625 5.07 -4.71 13.44
CA LEU A 625 3.89 -4.01 13.95
C LEU A 625 4.08 -3.60 15.41
N LYS A 626 4.63 -4.49 16.25
CA LYS A 626 4.95 -4.22 17.66
C LYS A 626 5.95 -3.06 17.77
N GLU A 627 7.02 -3.07 16.98
CA GLU A 627 8.01 -1.98 16.96
C GLU A 627 7.41 -0.65 16.49
N CYS A 628 6.61 -0.65 15.42
CA CYS A 628 5.95 0.56 14.94
C CYS A 628 4.97 1.14 15.99
N LEU A 629 4.25 0.30 16.74
CA LEU A 629 3.42 0.74 17.86
C LEU A 629 4.26 1.29 19.03
N ALA A 630 5.44 0.73 19.28
CA ALA A 630 6.38 1.27 20.27
C ALA A 630 6.90 2.66 19.85
N VAL A 631 7.18 2.88 18.56
CA VAL A 631 7.49 4.21 18.01
C VAL A 631 6.36 5.19 18.28
N VAL A 632 5.11 4.79 18.07
CA VAL A 632 3.94 5.63 18.39
C VAL A 632 3.86 5.95 19.89
N LYS A 633 4.06 4.96 20.78
CA LYS A 633 4.10 5.17 22.23
C LYS A 633 5.18 6.19 22.61
N SER A 634 6.39 6.00 22.09
CA SER A 634 7.52 6.91 22.29
C SER A 634 7.20 8.33 21.82
N PHE A 635 6.61 8.47 20.63
CA PHE A 635 6.24 9.77 20.08
C PHE A 635 5.14 10.46 20.89
N LYS A 636 4.11 9.74 21.30
CA LYS A 636 3.07 10.27 22.20
C LYS A 636 3.66 10.74 23.53
N ASN A 637 4.60 10.00 24.11
CA ASN A 637 5.28 10.40 25.34
C ASN A 637 6.15 11.65 25.16
N GLN A 638 6.86 11.76 24.02
CA GLN A 638 7.60 12.97 23.66
C GLN A 638 6.65 14.18 23.58
N LEU A 639 5.51 14.07 22.90
CA LEU A 639 4.51 15.14 22.81
C LEU A 639 3.94 15.50 24.19
N ARG A 640 3.65 14.49 25.03
CA ARG A 640 3.17 14.70 26.41
C ARG A 640 4.16 15.52 27.24
N GLN A 641 5.44 15.18 27.18
CA GLN A 641 6.49 15.89 27.93
C GLN A 641 6.71 17.30 27.38
N HIS A 642 6.87 17.42 26.05
CA HIS A 642 7.13 18.69 25.37
C HIS A 642 6.02 19.72 25.59
N TYR A 643 4.75 19.30 25.50
CA TYR A 643 3.60 20.17 25.71
C TYR A 643 3.00 20.09 27.12
N GLN A 644 3.68 19.43 28.08
CA GLN A 644 3.24 19.29 29.47
C GLN A 644 1.78 18.80 29.61
N LEU A 645 1.38 17.79 28.85
CA LEU A 645 0.00 17.29 28.84
C LEU A 645 -0.18 16.27 29.98
N GLU A 646 -1.05 16.58 30.95
CA GLU A 646 -1.38 15.67 32.06
C GLU A 646 -2.11 14.41 31.56
N ILE A 647 -1.90 13.30 32.28
CA ILE A 647 -2.66 12.06 32.12
C ILE A 647 -4.06 12.36 32.70
N ALA A 648 -5.08 12.34 31.84
CA ALA A 648 -6.47 12.33 32.29
C ALA A 648 -6.83 10.98 32.88
#